data_AF-A0A2E6HCU2-F1
#
_entry.id   AF-A0A2E6HCU2-F1
#
_cell.length_a   1.000
_cell.length_b   1.000
_cell.length_c   1.000
_cell.angle_alpha   90.00
_cell.angle_beta   90.00
_cell.angle_gamma   90.00
#
_symmetry.space_group_name_H-M   'P 1'
#
loop_
_entity.id
_entity.type
_entity.pdbx_description
1 polymer ?
#
loop_
_entity_poly.entity_id
_entity_poly.type
_entity_poly.pdbx_seq_one_letter_code
_entity_poly.pdbx_strand_id
1 'polypeptide(L)'
;MNFKSLRIISLCLLSIIVEPLAKDNISKIDPMDHLRGRRLSEINSSLVRTARSMAEMGLSYEAARLLKSTSRYSPQKEIAIEAERTLKSWGVFEMKLSDANAQSVRNTIRKTLDKNRKALLDHKHVQTLLAVGQANQAARIIANAKNVEFFGESKEAQRRILNDININQEAFNNADDQKALEALMKQSIEISKLNDASEFLRTAHPESGNAMRSLIRKIYPETTQMESQRNREMERYRSAFSRRLPENARPPAMRVQDDGERRREREGNFSFLTNRSRQQNSNQSDESLSIEELSNIATNLNEYDGNLSILFLDLAKDSIPDEAGKNKIDEILKTFTDNKPIKTIGRPNPTGMFLKPLKEQDDASHLFESNSVSEYEITLPKESIESLKKEPKIFVRGTFQYKNIKLKDVGVRLKGFLGSFRPFDGQNKNGFTVKFNAFNNGQRFKGLNKIQLNNAAQDSTYIRERLGYALFREAGLPAPRVGHATVSINGAPFGLYVQVEASTEDFLKRWFKDPSGDLYEGPTDITNWKNLDLDSDPKTAERGLLMGFADAAAKAKDMNNLAPLKDWLDLGHFARFMAMEILCDHWDGYLSPNNYRIYRNPSDRKFYFIPHGADQLFRNSSNNLFGSSRGRSVVVEAFRSTDEGELMLEEALHYLLATVWNPKKIVDQVMQDYERLRPYIINDAKRPYDLFEVEERLQSTIEYFAKTDRLKRWQLMALDDRSLQERLSRFNSRSRWGRR
;
A
#
# COMPACT_ATOMS: atom_id res chain seq x y z
N MET A 1 6.11 -28.61 6.00
CA MET A 1 5.71 -28.87 7.40
C MET A 1 5.16 -30.29 7.47
N ASN A 2 5.63 -31.13 8.40
CA ASN A 2 5.47 -32.60 8.32
C ASN A 2 4.06 -33.05 8.79
N PHE A 3 3.31 -33.77 7.92
CA PHE A 3 1.92 -34.22 8.12
C PHE A 3 1.68 -35.05 9.40
N LYS A 4 2.72 -35.64 9.99
CA LYS A 4 2.63 -36.48 11.20
C LYS A 4 2.37 -35.67 12.47
N SER A 5 2.93 -34.46 12.59
CA SER A 5 2.81 -33.65 13.82
C SER A 5 1.41 -33.06 14.01
N LEU A 6 0.71 -32.72 12.92
CA LEU A 6 -0.69 -32.26 12.98
C LEU A 6 -1.68 -33.38 13.30
N ARG A 7 -1.44 -34.61 12.81
CA ARG A 7 -2.27 -35.77 13.17
C ARG A 7 -2.25 -36.07 14.67
N ILE A 8 -1.10 -35.88 15.32
CA ILE A 8 -0.96 -36.10 16.76
C ILE A 8 -1.77 -35.08 17.57
N ILE A 9 -1.76 -33.80 17.15
CA ILE A 9 -2.57 -32.76 17.81
C ILE A 9 -4.08 -33.00 17.61
N SER A 10 -4.52 -33.45 16.43
CA SER A 10 -5.93 -33.83 16.21
C SER A 10 -6.36 -35.07 16.99
N LEU A 11 -5.47 -36.06 17.17
CA LEU A 11 -5.76 -37.26 17.98
C LEU A 11 -5.89 -36.92 19.46
N CYS A 12 -5.07 -36.01 20.00
CA CYS A 12 -5.17 -35.54 21.38
C CYS A 12 -6.45 -34.73 21.67
N LEU A 13 -7.05 -34.09 20.67
CA LEU A 13 -8.32 -33.36 20.81
C LEU A 13 -9.55 -34.27 20.71
N LEU A 14 -9.45 -35.39 19.96
CA LEU A 14 -10.53 -36.38 19.83
C LEU A 14 -10.66 -37.29 21.08
N SER A 15 -9.57 -37.50 21.83
CA SER A 15 -9.57 -38.33 23.04
C SER A 15 -10.25 -37.70 24.26
N ILE A 16 -10.71 -36.44 24.17
CA ILE A 16 -11.39 -35.74 25.28
C ILE A 16 -12.91 -35.96 25.24
N ILE A 17 -13.45 -36.62 24.20
CA ILE A 17 -14.91 -36.67 23.94
C ILE A 17 -15.58 -38.01 24.33
N VAL A 18 -14.83 -39.00 24.85
CA VAL A 18 -15.44 -40.31 25.18
C VAL A 18 -15.05 -40.78 26.58
N GLU A 19 -15.89 -40.47 27.56
CA GLU A 19 -16.08 -41.31 28.75
C GLU A 19 -17.59 -41.46 29.04
N PRO A 20 -18.10 -42.69 29.25
CA PRO A 20 -19.47 -42.91 29.69
C PRO A 20 -19.56 -42.75 31.21
N LEU A 21 -20.38 -41.80 31.68
CA LEU A 21 -20.63 -41.59 33.11
C LEU A 21 -21.61 -42.64 33.66
N ALA A 22 -21.14 -43.43 34.63
CA ALA A 22 -21.98 -44.19 35.55
C ALA A 22 -22.52 -43.27 36.67
N LYS A 23 -23.72 -43.59 37.14
CA LYS A 23 -24.47 -42.86 38.17
C LYS A 23 -23.85 -42.99 39.57
N ASP A 24 -24.16 -41.96 40.37
CA ASP A 24 -24.08 -41.84 41.84
C ASP A 24 -22.75 -41.35 42.44
N ASN A 25 -22.63 -40.02 42.56
CA ASN A 25 -22.48 -39.37 43.86
C ASN A 25 -22.49 -37.83 43.73
N ILE A 26 -23.17 -37.18 44.68
CA ILE A 26 -23.19 -35.71 44.83
C ILE A 26 -21.79 -35.26 45.28
N SER A 27 -21.12 -34.43 44.48
CA SER A 27 -19.84 -33.81 44.86
C SER A 27 -19.89 -32.28 44.68
N LYS A 28 -19.34 -31.58 45.68
CA LYS A 28 -19.17 -30.14 45.76
C LYS A 28 -18.34 -29.64 44.58
N ILE A 29 -18.80 -28.57 43.94
CA ILE A 29 -18.11 -27.91 42.82
C ILE A 29 -16.74 -27.40 43.31
N ASP A 30 -15.67 -27.93 42.71
CA ASP A 30 -14.29 -27.47 42.88
C ASP A 30 -14.11 -26.12 42.15
N PRO A 31 -13.47 -25.09 42.75
CA PRO A 31 -13.09 -23.86 42.05
C PRO A 31 -12.34 -24.08 40.72
N MET A 32 -11.65 -25.22 40.57
CA MET A 32 -11.00 -25.62 39.32
C MET A 32 -11.97 -26.10 38.23
N ASP A 33 -13.19 -26.53 38.58
CA ASP A 33 -14.23 -26.89 37.61
C ASP A 33 -14.90 -25.65 36.99
N HIS A 34 -14.89 -24.51 37.68
CA HIS A 34 -15.25 -23.22 37.07
C HIS A 34 -14.20 -22.75 36.04
N LEU A 35 -12.91 -23.03 36.27
CA LEU A 35 -11.82 -22.74 35.33
C LEU A 35 -11.79 -23.74 34.15
N ARG A 36 -12.07 -25.03 34.38
CA ARG A 36 -12.25 -26.04 33.33
C ARG A 36 -13.51 -25.79 32.52
N GLY A 37 -14.62 -25.42 33.15
CA GLY A 37 -15.87 -25.04 32.49
C GLY A 37 -15.76 -23.76 31.66
N ARG A 38 -15.00 -22.75 32.13
CA ARG A 38 -14.64 -21.58 31.31
C ARG A 38 -13.75 -21.94 30.13
N ARG A 39 -12.71 -22.76 30.33
CA ARG A 39 -11.85 -23.24 29.23
C ARG A 39 -12.62 -24.09 28.22
N LEU A 40 -13.51 -24.98 28.64
CA LEU A 40 -14.37 -25.78 27.74
C LEU A 40 -15.39 -24.92 26.99
N SER A 41 -15.95 -23.89 27.62
CA SER A 41 -16.82 -22.90 26.98
C SER A 41 -16.07 -22.04 25.94
N GLU A 42 -14.86 -21.60 26.27
CA GLU A 42 -13.95 -20.87 25.37
C GLU A 42 -13.39 -21.77 24.22
N ILE A 43 -13.18 -23.06 24.49
CA ILE A 43 -12.77 -24.06 23.50
C ILE A 43 -13.93 -24.39 22.55
N ASN A 44 -15.16 -24.57 23.06
CA ASN A 44 -16.34 -24.88 22.25
C ASN A 44 -16.69 -23.76 21.27
N SER A 45 -16.66 -22.50 21.70
CA SER A 45 -16.84 -21.32 20.83
C SER A 45 -15.70 -21.14 19.81
N SER A 46 -14.57 -21.84 20.01
CA SER A 46 -13.46 -21.91 19.06
C SER A 46 -13.54 -23.08 18.08
N LEU A 47 -14.41 -24.09 18.27
CA LEU A 47 -14.41 -25.31 17.44
C LEU A 47 -14.83 -25.07 15.99
N VAL A 48 -15.91 -24.31 15.76
CA VAL A 48 -16.38 -23.99 14.40
C VAL A 48 -15.33 -23.17 13.65
N ARG A 49 -14.73 -22.18 14.31
CA ARG A 49 -13.61 -21.39 13.76
C ARG A 49 -12.39 -22.26 13.46
N THR A 50 -12.05 -23.18 14.36
CA THR A 50 -10.91 -24.10 14.18
C THR A 50 -11.16 -25.01 12.98
N ALA A 51 -12.37 -25.56 12.83
CA ALA A 51 -12.73 -26.38 11.68
C ALA A 51 -12.65 -25.58 10.36
N ARG A 52 -13.09 -24.32 10.35
CA ARG A 52 -12.94 -23.45 9.16
C ARG A 52 -11.46 -23.29 8.79
N SER A 53 -10.61 -22.93 9.76
CA SER A 53 -9.16 -22.80 9.54
C SER A 53 -8.51 -24.10 9.07
N MET A 54 -8.91 -25.24 9.65
CA MET A 54 -8.47 -26.56 9.20
C MET A 54 -8.84 -26.81 7.72
N ALA A 55 -10.06 -26.48 7.31
CA ALA A 55 -10.50 -26.67 5.94
C ALA A 55 -9.71 -25.80 4.95
N GLU A 56 -9.37 -24.56 5.34
CA GLU A 56 -8.50 -23.66 4.56
C GLU A 56 -7.06 -24.18 4.45
N MET A 57 -6.57 -24.87 5.49
CA MET A 57 -5.25 -25.54 5.50
C MET A 57 -5.25 -26.89 4.75
N GLY A 58 -6.36 -27.27 4.11
CA GLY A 58 -6.47 -28.51 3.34
C GLY A 58 -6.88 -29.75 4.17
N LEU A 59 -7.23 -29.58 5.44
CA LEU A 59 -7.75 -30.62 6.34
C LEU A 59 -9.29 -30.65 6.31
N SER A 60 -9.87 -30.52 5.11
CA SER A 60 -11.30 -30.28 4.92
C SER A 60 -12.18 -31.45 5.39
N TYR A 61 -11.70 -32.69 5.28
CA TYR A 61 -12.45 -33.86 5.74
C TYR A 61 -12.50 -33.94 7.27
N GLU A 62 -11.36 -33.70 7.92
CA GLU A 62 -11.22 -33.66 9.37
C GLU A 62 -12.03 -32.50 9.96
N ALA A 63 -12.03 -31.34 9.28
CA ALA A 63 -12.89 -30.21 9.61
C ALA A 63 -14.38 -30.55 9.54
N ALA A 64 -14.82 -31.23 8.48
CA ALA A 64 -16.22 -31.64 8.34
C ALA A 64 -16.64 -32.63 9.44
N ARG A 65 -15.77 -33.59 9.79
CA ARG A 65 -16.01 -34.51 10.91
C ARG A 65 -16.14 -33.77 12.24
N LEU A 66 -15.26 -32.81 12.48
CA LEU A 66 -15.31 -31.98 13.68
C LEU A 66 -16.65 -31.22 13.76
N LEU A 67 -17.05 -30.53 12.68
CA LEU A 67 -18.31 -29.82 12.63
C LEU A 67 -19.53 -30.74 12.80
N LYS A 68 -19.52 -31.95 12.23
CA LYS A 68 -20.64 -32.90 12.37
C LYS A 68 -20.77 -33.41 13.80
N SER A 69 -19.64 -33.57 14.50
CA SER A 69 -19.62 -33.85 15.93
C SER A 69 -20.14 -32.64 16.72
N THR A 70 -19.62 -31.44 16.45
CA THR A 70 -20.03 -30.20 17.12
C THR A 70 -21.53 -29.93 16.93
N SER A 71 -22.09 -30.13 15.74
CA SER A 71 -23.52 -29.92 15.48
C SER A 71 -24.42 -30.87 16.27
N ARG A 72 -23.93 -32.06 16.62
CA ARG A 72 -24.72 -33.10 17.30
C ARG A 72 -24.56 -33.09 18.82
N TYR A 73 -23.36 -32.76 19.30
CA TYR A 73 -23.00 -32.96 20.71
C TYR A 73 -22.64 -31.66 21.45
N SER A 74 -22.63 -30.50 20.78
CA SER A 74 -22.35 -29.23 21.48
C SER A 74 -23.44 -28.93 22.52
N PRO A 75 -23.07 -28.65 23.78
CA PRO A 75 -24.03 -28.26 24.82
C PRO A 75 -24.58 -26.84 24.62
N GLN A 76 -23.91 -26.03 23.78
CA GLN A 76 -24.38 -24.70 23.38
C GLN A 76 -25.13 -24.78 22.05
N LYS A 77 -26.43 -24.42 22.08
CA LYS A 77 -27.34 -24.54 20.94
C LYS A 77 -26.91 -23.66 19.76
N GLU A 78 -26.39 -22.48 20.04
CA GLU A 78 -25.91 -21.52 19.04
C GLU A 78 -24.75 -22.10 18.23
N ILE A 79 -23.80 -22.76 18.91
CA ILE A 79 -22.63 -23.39 18.29
C ILE A 79 -23.05 -24.60 17.45
N ALA A 80 -23.99 -25.40 17.95
CA ALA A 80 -24.51 -26.54 17.21
C ALA A 80 -25.15 -26.09 15.87
N ILE A 81 -25.98 -25.04 15.93
CA ILE A 81 -26.60 -24.41 14.77
C ILE A 81 -25.55 -23.84 13.82
N GLU A 82 -24.51 -23.18 14.33
CA GLU A 82 -23.45 -22.62 13.49
C GLU A 82 -22.63 -23.71 12.78
N ALA A 83 -22.36 -24.83 13.47
CA ALA A 83 -21.67 -25.96 12.89
C ALA A 83 -22.49 -26.61 11.76
N GLU A 84 -23.79 -26.82 11.97
CA GLU A 84 -24.72 -27.29 10.95
C GLU A 84 -24.80 -26.34 9.76
N ARG A 85 -24.94 -25.04 9.99
CA ARG A 85 -24.93 -24.02 8.92
C ARG A 85 -23.64 -24.06 8.12
N THR A 86 -22.49 -24.27 8.78
CA THR A 86 -21.18 -24.37 8.10
C THR A 86 -21.08 -25.65 7.25
N LEU A 87 -21.62 -26.77 7.71
CA LEU A 87 -21.69 -28.00 6.90
C LEU A 87 -22.64 -27.84 5.70
N LYS A 88 -23.77 -27.15 5.89
CA LYS A 88 -24.75 -26.87 4.83
C LYS A 88 -24.13 -25.98 3.77
N SER A 89 -23.44 -24.92 4.19
CA SER A 89 -22.75 -24.01 3.28
C SER A 89 -21.66 -24.70 2.48
N TRP A 90 -20.95 -25.65 3.08
CA TRP A 90 -19.95 -26.47 2.39
C TRP A 90 -20.57 -27.51 1.45
N GLY A 91 -21.89 -27.71 1.45
CA GLY A 91 -22.57 -28.70 0.62
C GLY A 91 -22.35 -30.14 1.08
N VAL A 92 -21.93 -30.34 2.34
CA VAL A 92 -21.57 -31.66 2.89
C VAL A 92 -22.43 -32.06 4.09
N PHE A 93 -23.43 -31.26 4.46
CA PHE A 93 -24.29 -31.55 5.61
C PHE A 93 -25.02 -32.89 5.51
N GLU A 94 -25.62 -33.18 4.36
CA GLU A 94 -26.34 -34.43 4.09
C GLU A 94 -25.42 -35.58 3.68
N MET A 95 -24.13 -35.32 3.45
CA MET A 95 -23.19 -36.37 3.09
C MET A 95 -22.86 -37.23 4.32
N LYS A 96 -22.93 -38.55 4.17
CA LYS A 96 -22.36 -39.49 5.15
C LYS A 96 -20.84 -39.29 5.20
N LEU A 97 -20.25 -38.97 6.34
CA LEU A 97 -18.79 -38.82 6.46
C LEU A 97 -18.14 -40.18 6.76
N SER A 98 -17.33 -40.69 5.84
CA SER A 98 -16.60 -41.95 6.00
C SER A 98 -15.26 -41.91 5.24
N ASP A 99 -14.30 -42.74 5.65
CA ASP A 99 -12.98 -42.73 5.00
C ASP A 99 -13.06 -43.11 3.52
N ALA A 100 -14.06 -43.93 3.14
CA ALA A 100 -14.34 -44.33 1.77
C ALA A 100 -14.74 -43.15 0.85
N ASN A 101 -15.37 -42.10 1.39
CA ASN A 101 -15.78 -40.92 0.61
C ASN A 101 -15.06 -39.62 0.99
N ALA A 102 -14.00 -39.73 1.81
CA ALA A 102 -13.22 -38.58 2.26
C ALA A 102 -12.73 -37.70 1.11
N GLN A 103 -12.31 -38.28 -0.01
CA GLN A 103 -11.84 -37.51 -1.16
C GLN A 103 -12.96 -36.69 -1.82
N SER A 104 -14.17 -37.27 -1.94
CA SER A 104 -15.32 -36.53 -2.46
C SER A 104 -15.68 -35.37 -1.54
N VAL A 105 -15.68 -35.58 -0.22
CA VAL A 105 -15.93 -34.52 0.76
C VAL A 105 -14.89 -33.41 0.64
N ARG A 106 -13.59 -33.74 0.57
CA ARG A 106 -12.52 -32.75 0.37
C ARG A 106 -12.72 -31.94 -0.90
N ASN A 107 -13.02 -32.59 -2.02
CA ASN A 107 -13.23 -31.93 -3.31
C ASN A 107 -14.44 -30.98 -3.27
N THR A 108 -15.55 -31.41 -2.67
CA THR A 108 -16.75 -30.56 -2.51
C THR A 108 -16.45 -29.33 -1.67
N ILE A 109 -15.83 -29.49 -0.49
CA ILE A 109 -15.50 -28.37 0.39
C ILE A 109 -14.53 -27.43 -0.30
N ARG A 110 -13.47 -27.94 -0.93
CA ARG A 110 -12.48 -27.13 -1.64
C ARG A 110 -13.11 -26.31 -2.75
N LYS A 111 -13.96 -26.92 -3.59
CA LYS A 111 -14.70 -26.22 -4.65
C LYS A 111 -15.55 -25.08 -4.10
N THR A 112 -16.22 -25.29 -2.96
CA THR A 112 -16.99 -24.25 -2.29
C THR A 112 -16.11 -23.13 -1.74
N LEU A 113 -15.00 -23.47 -1.06
CA LEU A 113 -14.06 -22.47 -0.53
C LEU A 113 -13.45 -21.63 -1.66
N ASP A 114 -13.07 -22.25 -2.79
CA ASP A 114 -12.55 -21.54 -3.96
C ASP A 114 -13.60 -20.60 -4.56
N LYS A 115 -14.88 -21.04 -4.65
CA LYS A 115 -16.00 -20.19 -5.08
C LYS A 115 -16.21 -18.99 -4.15
N ASN A 116 -16.19 -19.21 -2.84
CA ASN A 116 -16.34 -18.14 -1.85
C ASN A 116 -15.17 -17.15 -1.92
N ARG A 117 -13.93 -17.66 -2.00
CA ARG A 117 -12.74 -16.83 -2.11
C ARG A 117 -12.78 -15.97 -3.37
N LYS A 118 -13.18 -16.54 -4.51
CA LYS A 118 -13.34 -15.79 -5.76
C LYS A 118 -14.39 -14.68 -5.61
N ALA A 119 -15.55 -14.99 -5.06
CA ALA A 119 -16.61 -14.01 -4.88
C ALA A 119 -16.20 -12.88 -3.91
N LEU A 120 -15.46 -13.17 -2.84
CA LEU A 120 -14.90 -12.14 -1.96
C LEU A 120 -13.83 -11.29 -2.65
N LEU A 121 -13.00 -11.90 -3.49
CA LEU A 121 -12.04 -11.17 -4.30
C LEU A 121 -12.75 -10.25 -5.29
N ASP A 122 -13.86 -10.68 -5.89
CA ASP A 122 -14.70 -9.84 -6.74
C ASP A 122 -15.29 -8.64 -5.98
N HIS A 123 -15.72 -8.82 -4.71
CA HIS A 123 -16.14 -7.69 -3.86
C HIS A 123 -14.98 -6.72 -3.61
N LYS A 124 -13.76 -7.24 -3.41
CA LYS A 124 -12.60 -6.40 -3.15
C LYS A 124 -12.13 -5.65 -4.41
N HIS A 125 -12.21 -6.30 -5.56
CA HIS A 125 -11.97 -5.66 -6.85
C HIS A 125 -13.03 -4.59 -7.16
N VAL A 126 -14.29 -4.82 -6.80
CA VAL A 126 -15.34 -3.79 -6.89
C VAL A 126 -14.97 -2.55 -6.08
N GLN A 127 -14.47 -2.71 -4.86
CA GLN A 127 -13.96 -1.57 -4.08
C GLN A 127 -12.87 -0.78 -4.84
N THR A 128 -11.92 -1.46 -5.48
CA THR A 128 -10.91 -0.82 -6.34
C THR A 128 -11.55 -0.03 -7.48
N LEU A 129 -12.53 -0.61 -8.19
CA LEU A 129 -13.22 0.02 -9.31
C LEU A 129 -14.01 1.27 -8.89
N LEU A 130 -14.64 1.24 -7.71
CA LEU A 130 -15.34 2.40 -7.17
C LEU A 130 -14.37 3.53 -6.81
N ALA A 131 -13.19 3.21 -6.29
CA ALA A 131 -12.16 4.22 -6.00
C ALA A 131 -11.70 4.99 -7.25
N VAL A 132 -11.89 4.43 -8.44
CA VAL A 132 -11.59 5.07 -9.74
C VAL A 132 -12.84 5.48 -10.53
N GLY A 133 -14.02 5.45 -9.90
CA GLY A 133 -15.28 5.92 -10.51
C GLY A 133 -15.93 4.97 -11.51
N GLN A 134 -15.49 3.71 -11.60
CA GLN A 134 -15.97 2.73 -12.59
C GLN A 134 -17.23 1.97 -12.12
N ALA A 135 -18.31 2.69 -11.83
CA ALA A 135 -19.55 2.13 -11.28
C ALA A 135 -20.18 1.03 -12.16
N ASN A 136 -20.21 1.21 -13.49
CA ASN A 136 -20.81 0.25 -14.41
C ASN A 136 -20.06 -1.09 -14.43
N GLN A 137 -18.72 -1.05 -14.43
CA GLN A 137 -17.90 -2.25 -14.38
C GLN A 137 -18.02 -2.94 -13.01
N ALA A 138 -18.03 -2.16 -11.93
CA ALA A 138 -18.28 -2.66 -10.59
C ALA A 138 -19.62 -3.40 -10.47
N ALA A 139 -20.70 -2.80 -11.00
CA ALA A 139 -22.03 -3.42 -11.00
C ALA A 139 -22.08 -4.74 -11.77
N ARG A 140 -21.37 -4.85 -12.91
CA ARG A 140 -21.27 -6.11 -13.67
C ARG A 140 -20.58 -7.21 -12.89
N ILE A 141 -19.48 -6.89 -12.21
CA ILE A 141 -18.67 -7.86 -11.46
C ILE A 141 -19.43 -8.31 -10.21
N ILE A 142 -20.01 -7.38 -9.46
CA ILE A 142 -20.70 -7.69 -8.21
C ILE A 142 -21.97 -8.53 -8.43
N ALA A 143 -22.65 -8.40 -9.57
CA ALA A 143 -23.87 -9.13 -9.88
C ALA A 143 -23.65 -10.66 -9.80
N ASN A 144 -22.50 -11.15 -10.24
CA ASN A 144 -22.14 -12.56 -10.14
C ASN A 144 -21.80 -12.96 -8.70
N ALA A 145 -21.05 -12.11 -7.99
CA ALA A 145 -20.62 -12.36 -6.62
C ALA A 145 -21.77 -12.31 -5.61
N LYS A 146 -22.83 -11.52 -5.87
CA LYS A 146 -24.03 -11.43 -5.04
C LYS A 146 -24.77 -12.77 -4.90
N ASN A 147 -24.71 -13.63 -5.93
CA ASN A 147 -25.35 -14.95 -5.92
C ASN A 147 -24.59 -16.00 -5.11
N VAL A 148 -23.48 -15.63 -4.46
CA VAL A 148 -22.71 -16.52 -3.58
C VAL A 148 -23.14 -16.30 -2.14
N GLU A 149 -23.77 -17.32 -1.56
CA GLU A 149 -24.16 -17.27 -0.15
C GLU A 149 -22.94 -17.45 0.76
N PHE A 150 -22.62 -16.41 1.53
CA PHE A 150 -21.52 -16.44 2.48
C PHE A 150 -21.97 -16.80 3.89
N PHE A 151 -21.05 -17.43 4.64
CA PHE A 151 -21.25 -17.85 6.01
C PHE A 151 -20.01 -17.54 6.85
N GLY A 152 -20.19 -17.38 8.16
CA GLY A 152 -19.08 -17.16 9.10
C GLY A 152 -18.18 -15.98 8.71
N GLU A 153 -16.86 -16.22 8.75
CA GLU A 153 -15.83 -15.21 8.47
C GLU A 153 -15.93 -14.62 7.07
N SER A 154 -16.32 -15.40 6.06
CA SER A 154 -16.54 -14.88 4.71
C SER A 154 -17.70 -13.90 4.65
N LYS A 155 -18.77 -14.14 5.42
CA LYS A 155 -19.91 -13.21 5.51
C LYS A 155 -19.51 -11.93 6.23
N GLU A 156 -18.72 -12.03 7.29
CA GLU A 156 -18.16 -10.86 7.98
C GLU A 156 -17.19 -10.08 7.09
N ALA A 157 -16.37 -10.76 6.28
CA ALA A 157 -15.49 -10.12 5.30
C ALA A 157 -16.29 -9.37 4.23
N GLN A 158 -17.34 -9.98 3.66
CA GLN A 158 -18.23 -9.29 2.71
C GLN A 158 -18.85 -8.04 3.35
N ARG A 159 -19.39 -8.17 4.56
CA ARG A 159 -20.03 -7.06 5.28
C ARG A 159 -19.06 -5.91 5.54
N ARG A 160 -17.81 -6.22 5.90
CA ARG A 160 -16.74 -5.23 6.03
C ARG A 160 -16.45 -4.52 4.72
N ILE A 161 -16.27 -5.26 3.64
CA ILE A 161 -16.01 -4.66 2.32
C ILE A 161 -17.16 -3.74 1.91
N LEU A 162 -18.42 -4.16 2.07
CA LEU A 162 -19.59 -3.33 1.77
C LEU A 162 -19.63 -2.06 2.65
N ASN A 163 -19.36 -2.18 3.95
CA ASN A 163 -19.30 -1.04 4.86
C ASN A 163 -18.14 -0.08 4.50
N ASP A 164 -16.99 -0.58 4.07
CA ASP A 164 -15.84 0.23 3.66
C ASP A 164 -16.15 1.07 2.41
N ILE A 165 -17.02 0.58 1.53
CA ILE A 165 -17.52 1.30 0.35
C ILE A 165 -18.87 1.97 0.59
N ASN A 166 -19.30 2.13 1.84
CA ASN A 166 -20.55 2.81 2.18
C ASN A 166 -21.81 2.21 1.51
N ILE A 167 -21.84 0.89 1.34
CA ILE A 167 -23.00 0.16 0.84
C ILE A 167 -23.70 -0.57 2.00
N ASN A 168 -24.95 -0.22 2.25
CA ASN A 168 -25.78 -0.91 3.22
C ASN A 168 -26.15 -2.33 2.73
N GLN A 169 -26.10 -3.31 3.63
CA GLN A 169 -26.39 -4.71 3.30
C GLN A 169 -27.81 -4.94 2.78
N GLU A 170 -28.82 -4.26 3.33
CA GLU A 170 -30.22 -4.38 2.91
C GLU A 170 -30.41 -3.80 1.51
N ALA A 171 -29.88 -2.60 1.26
CA ALA A 171 -29.88 -2.00 -0.07
C ALA A 171 -29.18 -2.89 -1.10
N PHE A 172 -28.03 -3.48 -0.74
CA PHE A 172 -27.32 -4.44 -1.58
C PHE A 172 -28.16 -5.68 -1.88
N ASN A 173 -28.86 -6.23 -0.88
CA ASN A 173 -29.72 -7.39 -1.05
C ASN A 173 -30.92 -7.09 -1.96
N ASN A 174 -31.52 -5.89 -1.86
CA ASN A 174 -32.70 -5.48 -2.63
C ASN A 174 -32.38 -5.01 -4.07
N ALA A 175 -31.11 -4.78 -4.40
CA ALA A 175 -30.70 -4.38 -5.75
C ALA A 175 -30.71 -5.57 -6.73
N ASP A 176 -31.87 -5.90 -7.30
CA ASP A 176 -32.12 -7.15 -8.03
C ASP A 176 -31.58 -7.18 -9.47
N ASP A 177 -31.28 -6.02 -10.06
CA ASP A 177 -30.75 -5.92 -11.40
C ASP A 177 -29.45 -5.08 -11.48
N GLN A 178 -28.81 -5.10 -12.65
CA GLN A 178 -27.56 -4.38 -12.87
C GLN A 178 -27.74 -2.85 -12.77
N LYS A 179 -28.92 -2.30 -13.11
CA LYS A 179 -29.17 -0.85 -13.03
C LYS A 179 -29.28 -0.39 -11.58
N ALA A 180 -29.99 -1.14 -10.74
CA ALA A 180 -30.08 -0.92 -9.31
C ALA A 180 -28.71 -1.02 -8.64
N LEU A 181 -27.92 -2.04 -9.01
CA LEU A 181 -26.53 -2.15 -8.55
C LEU A 181 -25.68 -0.96 -9.00
N GLU A 182 -25.77 -0.53 -10.26
CA GLU A 182 -25.03 0.64 -10.75
C GLU A 182 -25.41 1.93 -10.01
N ALA A 183 -26.69 2.15 -9.72
CA ALA A 183 -27.15 3.30 -8.94
C ALA A 183 -26.56 3.28 -7.52
N LEU A 184 -26.58 2.13 -6.86
CA LEU A 184 -25.97 1.93 -5.53
C LEU A 184 -24.46 2.18 -5.56
N MET A 185 -23.77 1.73 -6.60
CA MET A 185 -22.34 1.98 -6.80
C MET A 185 -22.02 3.46 -7.02
N LYS A 186 -22.85 4.21 -7.76
CA LYS A 186 -22.68 5.66 -7.96
C LYS A 186 -22.84 6.42 -6.64
N GLN A 187 -23.88 6.10 -5.87
CA GLN A 187 -24.10 6.69 -4.55
C GLN A 187 -22.93 6.37 -3.60
N SER A 188 -22.43 5.14 -3.62
CA SER A 188 -21.24 4.72 -2.87
C SER A 188 -19.99 5.57 -3.18
N ILE A 189 -19.74 5.84 -4.47
CA ILE A 189 -18.61 6.69 -4.92
C ILE A 189 -18.77 8.11 -4.37
N GLU A 190 -19.97 8.67 -4.47
CA GLU A 190 -20.28 10.01 -4.00
C GLU A 190 -20.09 10.15 -2.48
N ILE A 191 -20.69 9.25 -1.70
CA ILE A 191 -20.54 9.22 -0.24
C ILE A 191 -19.06 9.08 0.15
N SER A 192 -18.30 8.23 -0.56
CA SER A 192 -16.88 8.02 -0.28
C SER A 192 -16.05 9.29 -0.54
N LYS A 193 -16.33 10.00 -1.64
CA LYS A 193 -15.70 11.30 -1.96
C LYS A 193 -15.99 12.36 -0.89
N LEU A 194 -17.25 12.45 -0.46
CA LEU A 194 -17.68 13.41 0.56
C LEU A 194 -17.07 13.10 1.94
N ASN A 195 -17.04 11.83 2.33
CA ASN A 195 -16.41 11.40 3.58
C ASN A 195 -14.90 11.66 3.60
N ASP A 196 -14.18 11.38 2.51
CA ASP A 196 -12.74 11.68 2.41
C ASP A 196 -12.46 13.19 2.51
N ALA A 197 -13.27 14.03 1.85
CA ALA A 197 -13.18 15.48 1.95
C ALA A 197 -13.47 15.97 3.38
N SER A 198 -14.57 15.50 3.99
CA SER A 198 -14.94 15.84 5.36
C SER A 198 -13.87 15.41 6.36
N GLU A 199 -13.33 14.18 6.27
CA GLU A 199 -12.30 13.70 7.20
C GLU A 199 -11.01 14.53 7.12
N PHE A 200 -10.59 14.89 5.91
CA PHE A 200 -9.49 15.82 5.71
C PHE A 200 -9.79 17.19 6.35
N LEU A 201 -10.92 17.80 6.01
CA LEU A 201 -11.28 19.15 6.48
C LEU A 201 -11.51 19.20 7.99
N ARG A 202 -11.97 18.13 8.64
CA ARG A 202 -12.10 18.11 10.11
C ARG A 202 -10.77 18.39 10.83
N THR A 203 -9.65 18.06 10.19
CA THR A 203 -8.32 18.41 10.69
C THR A 203 -7.82 19.73 10.09
N ALA A 204 -7.93 19.89 8.77
CA ALA A 204 -7.34 21.01 8.03
C ALA A 204 -8.13 22.32 8.17
N HIS A 205 -9.46 22.27 8.15
CA HIS A 205 -10.40 23.39 8.28
C HIS A 205 -11.67 22.97 9.07
N PRO A 206 -11.56 22.87 10.42
CA PRO A 206 -12.52 22.12 11.25
C PRO A 206 -13.98 22.56 11.13
N GLU A 207 -14.25 23.85 10.95
CA GLU A 207 -15.61 24.39 10.76
C GLU A 207 -16.29 23.73 9.57
N SER A 208 -15.67 23.82 8.39
CA SER A 208 -16.18 23.17 7.18
C SER A 208 -16.25 21.65 7.30
N GLY A 209 -15.24 21.01 7.93
CA GLY A 209 -15.21 19.55 8.05
C GLY A 209 -16.33 19.00 8.95
N ASN A 210 -16.64 19.71 10.04
CA ASN A 210 -17.74 19.37 10.93
C ASN A 210 -19.10 19.62 10.26
N ALA A 211 -19.27 20.78 9.60
CA ALA A 211 -20.46 21.09 8.83
C ALA A 211 -20.73 20.05 7.73
N MET A 212 -19.71 19.68 6.93
CA MET A 212 -19.83 18.60 5.94
C MET A 212 -20.31 17.29 6.57
N ARG A 213 -19.78 16.91 7.72
CA ARG A 213 -20.17 15.65 8.38
C ARG A 213 -21.65 15.66 8.76
N SER A 214 -22.15 16.77 9.30
CA SER A 214 -23.58 16.91 9.63
C SER A 214 -24.44 16.90 8.36
N LEU A 215 -24.04 17.60 7.30
CA LEU A 215 -24.74 17.59 6.01
C LEU A 215 -24.78 16.19 5.37
N ILE A 216 -23.67 15.44 5.37
CA ILE A 216 -23.60 14.06 4.88
C ILE A 216 -24.60 13.18 5.64
N ARG A 217 -24.68 13.30 6.97
CA ARG A 217 -25.60 12.51 7.78
C ARG A 217 -27.08 12.86 7.53
N LYS A 218 -27.35 14.12 7.19
CA LYS A 218 -28.69 14.58 6.83
C LYS A 218 -29.15 14.03 5.48
N ILE A 219 -28.26 14.04 4.48
CA ILE A 219 -28.58 13.58 3.11
C ILE A 219 -28.53 12.04 3.03
N TYR A 220 -27.56 11.42 3.70
CA TYR A 220 -27.28 9.99 3.69
C TYR A 220 -27.33 9.41 5.12
N PRO A 221 -28.52 9.29 5.74
CA PRO A 221 -28.66 8.86 7.13
C PRO A 221 -28.12 7.45 7.41
N GLU A 222 -28.10 6.58 6.39
CA GLU A 222 -27.50 5.24 6.45
C GLU A 222 -26.01 5.26 6.84
N THR A 223 -25.30 6.35 6.56
CA THR A 223 -23.88 6.52 6.89
C THR A 223 -23.61 6.43 8.40
N THR A 224 -24.55 6.92 9.23
CA THR A 224 -24.45 6.87 10.71
C THR A 224 -24.49 5.43 11.22
N GLN A 225 -25.36 4.61 10.63
CA GLN A 225 -25.47 3.20 10.98
C GLN A 225 -24.20 2.44 10.57
N MET A 226 -23.70 2.70 9.35
CA MET A 226 -22.46 2.09 8.84
C MET A 226 -21.24 2.50 9.67
N GLU A 227 -21.13 3.77 10.08
CA GLU A 227 -20.06 4.26 10.98
C GLU A 227 -20.11 3.57 12.34
N SER A 228 -21.31 3.44 12.93
CA SER A 228 -21.51 2.74 14.20
C SER A 228 -21.17 1.25 14.12
N GLN A 229 -21.42 0.60 12.97
CA GLN A 229 -20.99 -0.78 12.73
C GLN A 229 -19.47 -0.89 12.63
N ARG A 230 -18.82 -0.03 11.84
CA ARG A 230 -17.35 0.03 11.74
C ARG A 230 -16.67 0.21 13.10
N ASN A 231 -17.18 1.12 13.94
CA ASN A 231 -16.65 1.36 15.27
C ASN A 231 -16.81 0.15 16.21
N ARG A 232 -17.98 -0.50 16.20
CA ARG A 232 -18.21 -1.73 16.98
C ARG A 232 -17.28 -2.86 16.55
N GLU A 233 -17.02 -3.01 15.26
CA GLU A 233 -16.07 -4.00 14.76
C GLU A 233 -14.64 -3.69 15.19
N MET A 234 -14.17 -2.44 15.05
CA MET A 234 -12.86 -2.03 15.56
C MET A 234 -12.71 -2.32 17.07
N GLU A 235 -13.73 -2.05 17.87
CA GLU A 235 -13.73 -2.36 19.31
C GLU A 235 -13.70 -3.86 19.59
N ARG A 236 -14.42 -4.68 18.81
CA ARG A 236 -14.33 -6.14 18.87
C ARG A 236 -12.90 -6.62 18.56
N TYR A 237 -12.27 -6.08 17.52
CA TYR A 237 -10.87 -6.41 17.21
C TYR A 237 -9.92 -6.01 18.33
N ARG A 238 -10.04 -4.78 18.87
CA ARG A 238 -9.22 -4.29 19.99
C ARG A 238 -9.39 -5.16 21.23
N SER A 239 -10.62 -5.52 21.59
CA SER A 239 -10.92 -6.35 22.75
C SER A 239 -10.52 -7.82 22.56
N ALA A 240 -10.61 -8.37 21.35
CA ALA A 240 -10.10 -9.70 21.04
C ALA A 240 -8.57 -9.76 21.10
N PHE A 241 -7.88 -8.69 20.71
CA PHE A 241 -6.41 -8.60 20.73
C PHE A 241 -5.86 -8.37 22.15
N SER A 242 -6.50 -7.51 22.96
CA SER A 242 -6.08 -7.23 24.34
C SER A 242 -6.22 -8.44 25.27
N ARG A 243 -7.14 -9.36 24.99
CA ARG A 243 -7.33 -10.63 25.71
C ARG A 243 -6.28 -11.70 25.41
N ARG A 244 -5.44 -11.52 24.37
CA ARG A 244 -4.45 -12.52 23.93
C ARG A 244 -3.04 -12.32 24.46
N LEU A 245 -2.77 -11.23 25.19
CA LEU A 245 -1.44 -10.90 25.72
C LEU A 245 -1.47 -10.77 27.25
N PRO A 246 -0.52 -11.39 27.98
CA PRO A 246 -0.24 -11.06 29.37
C PRO A 246 0.01 -9.56 29.51
N GLU A 247 -0.40 -8.94 30.62
CA GLU A 247 -0.33 -7.49 30.88
C GLU A 247 1.04 -6.87 30.59
N ASN A 248 2.08 -7.66 30.83
CA ASN A 248 3.50 -7.35 30.69
C ASN A 248 3.93 -7.26 29.21
N ALA A 249 3.25 -8.01 28.34
CA ALA A 249 3.47 -8.08 26.89
C ALA A 249 2.49 -7.17 26.10
N ARG A 250 1.59 -6.46 26.79
CA ARG A 250 0.74 -5.44 26.16
C ARG A 250 1.56 -4.20 25.84
N PRO A 251 1.29 -3.51 24.72
CA PRO A 251 1.78 -2.15 24.50
C PRO A 251 1.39 -1.26 25.70
N PRO A 252 2.27 -0.37 26.21
CA PRO A 252 2.00 0.41 27.41
C PRO A 252 0.69 1.22 27.41
N ALA A 253 0.11 1.51 26.24
CA ALA A 253 -1.21 2.14 26.10
C ALA A 253 -2.43 1.24 26.44
N MET A 254 -2.23 -0.05 26.74
CA MET A 254 -3.27 -1.03 27.06
C MET A 254 -3.04 -1.76 28.40
N ARG A 255 -2.16 -1.23 29.25
CA ARG A 255 -2.08 -1.68 30.65
C ARG A 255 -3.20 -0.99 31.41
N VAL A 256 -4.10 -1.76 32.01
CA VAL A 256 -5.12 -1.20 32.89
C VAL A 256 -4.38 -0.84 34.18
N GLN A 257 -4.37 0.44 34.54
CA GLN A 257 -4.01 0.85 35.88
C GLN A 257 -5.15 0.39 36.78
N ASP A 258 -4.97 -0.77 37.41
CA ASP A 258 -5.77 -1.18 38.55
C ASP A 258 -5.25 -0.36 39.75
N ASP A 259 -5.88 0.79 39.99
CA ASP A 259 -5.48 1.74 41.02
C ASP A 259 -5.95 1.26 42.41
N GLY A 260 -5.39 0.14 42.86
CA GLY A 260 -5.33 -0.22 44.26
C GLY A 260 -4.31 0.65 44.98
N GLU A 261 -4.79 1.66 45.69
CA GLU A 261 -4.09 2.42 46.73
C GLU A 261 -2.79 3.16 46.33
N ARG A 262 -2.91 4.47 46.09
CA ARG A 262 -2.00 5.49 46.66
C ARG A 262 -2.58 6.90 46.50
N ARG A 263 -3.21 7.38 47.57
CA ARG A 263 -3.32 8.81 47.86
C ARG A 263 -1.92 9.37 48.10
N ARG A 264 -1.47 10.31 47.26
CA ARG A 264 -0.67 11.51 47.64
C ARG A 264 -0.43 12.38 46.39
N GLU A 265 -1.08 13.54 46.43
CA GLU A 265 -0.81 14.79 45.72
C GLU A 265 0.28 14.80 44.65
N ARG A 266 -0.15 14.84 43.39
CA ARG A 266 0.51 15.60 42.31
C ARG A 266 -0.58 16.13 41.38
N GLU A 267 -0.94 17.38 41.57
CA GLU A 267 -1.69 18.16 40.60
C GLU A 267 -0.87 18.24 39.29
N GLY A 268 -1.46 17.76 38.20
CA GLY A 268 -0.80 17.68 36.90
C GLY A 268 -1.61 16.84 35.93
N ASN A 269 -2.75 17.37 35.51
CA ASN A 269 -3.64 16.78 34.50
C ASN A 269 -2.90 16.33 33.23
N PHE A 270 -2.72 15.02 33.05
CA PHE A 270 -2.34 14.41 31.78
C PHE A 270 -3.34 13.32 31.39
N SER A 271 -4.47 13.74 30.83
CA SER A 271 -5.36 12.89 30.02
C SER A 271 -5.83 13.70 28.82
N PHE A 272 -5.03 13.67 27.75
CA PHE A 272 -5.39 14.24 26.44
C PHE A 272 -5.11 13.18 25.39
N LEU A 273 -6.17 12.50 24.92
CA LEU A 273 -6.42 12.14 23.50
C LEU A 273 -7.42 10.99 23.24
N THR A 274 -8.12 10.44 24.25
CA THR A 274 -9.11 9.36 23.95
C THR A 274 -10.50 9.56 24.56
N ASN A 275 -10.69 10.47 25.52
CA ASN A 275 -12.03 10.75 26.08
C ASN A 275 -12.73 12.00 25.54
N ARG A 276 -12.01 12.99 24.95
CA ARG A 276 -12.68 14.17 24.38
C ARG A 276 -13.48 13.88 23.10
N SER A 277 -13.09 12.91 22.28
CA SER A 277 -13.84 12.57 21.06
C SER A 277 -15.08 11.71 21.30
N ARG A 278 -15.21 11.06 22.46
CA ARG A 278 -16.34 10.17 22.79
C ARG A 278 -17.48 10.87 23.54
N GLN A 279 -17.21 11.89 24.35
CA GLN A 279 -18.25 12.61 25.11
C GLN A 279 -18.69 13.94 24.49
N GLN A 280 -17.89 14.60 23.65
CA GLN A 280 -18.33 15.83 22.97
C GLN A 280 -19.09 15.60 21.65
N ASN A 281 -18.98 14.43 21.03
CA ASN A 281 -19.58 14.15 19.72
C ASN A 281 -21.00 13.55 19.75
N SER A 282 -21.54 13.21 20.93
CA SER A 282 -22.92 12.70 21.04
C SER A 282 -23.95 13.79 21.35
N ASN A 283 -23.51 14.99 21.72
CA ASN A 283 -24.38 16.06 22.25
C ASN A 283 -24.20 17.42 21.55
N GLN A 284 -23.49 17.50 20.42
CA GLN A 284 -23.65 18.67 19.56
C GLN A 284 -25.01 18.51 18.89
N SER A 285 -25.96 19.40 19.19
CA SER A 285 -27.23 19.46 18.47
C SER A 285 -26.93 19.48 16.98
N ASP A 286 -27.56 18.59 16.21
CA ASP A 286 -27.67 18.73 14.74
C ASP A 286 -28.60 19.93 14.45
N GLU A 287 -28.25 21.10 14.98
CA GLU A 287 -28.89 22.35 14.62
C GLU A 287 -28.58 22.61 13.15
N SER A 288 -29.65 22.83 12.37
CA SER A 288 -29.53 23.13 10.96
C SER A 288 -28.83 24.47 10.80
N LEU A 289 -27.62 24.45 10.24
CA LEU A 289 -26.89 25.66 9.85
C LEU A 289 -27.76 26.51 8.92
N SER A 290 -27.81 27.81 9.19
CA SER A 290 -28.44 28.80 8.32
C SER A 290 -27.67 28.96 7.01
N ILE A 291 -28.35 29.48 5.97
CA ILE A 291 -27.72 29.77 4.67
C ILE A 291 -26.56 30.76 4.83
N GLU A 292 -26.66 31.71 5.76
CA GLU A 292 -25.60 32.68 6.04
C GLU A 292 -24.36 32.02 6.66
N GLU A 293 -24.54 31.11 7.63
CA GLU A 293 -23.44 30.33 8.21
C GLU A 293 -22.77 29.44 7.17
N LEU A 294 -23.56 28.76 6.32
CA LEU A 294 -23.03 27.96 5.21
C LEU A 294 -22.22 28.82 4.23
N SER A 295 -22.70 30.01 3.89
CA SER A 295 -22.00 30.97 3.03
C SER A 295 -20.67 31.41 3.63
N ASN A 296 -20.65 31.75 4.92
CA ASN A 296 -19.44 32.20 5.62
C ASN A 296 -18.39 31.08 5.70
N ILE A 297 -18.81 29.85 6.05
CA ILE A 297 -17.92 28.69 6.08
C ILE A 297 -17.32 28.42 4.69
N ALA A 298 -18.13 28.49 3.64
CA ALA A 298 -17.68 28.27 2.27
C ALA A 298 -16.71 29.35 1.80
N THR A 299 -16.96 30.61 2.15
CA THR A 299 -16.08 31.75 1.82
C THR A 299 -14.72 31.60 2.51
N ASN A 300 -14.71 31.28 3.80
CA ASN A 300 -13.46 31.01 4.53
C ASN A 300 -12.69 29.82 3.93
N LEU A 301 -13.38 28.74 3.56
CA LEU A 301 -12.74 27.59 2.91
C LEU A 301 -12.17 27.94 1.52
N ASN A 302 -12.84 28.83 0.78
CA ASN A 302 -12.44 29.25 -0.56
C ASN A 302 -11.09 30.00 -0.57
N GLU A 303 -10.68 30.58 0.56
CA GLU A 303 -9.34 31.19 0.71
C GLU A 303 -8.21 30.14 0.58
N TYR A 304 -8.49 28.88 0.94
CA TYR A 304 -7.53 27.77 0.89
C TYR A 304 -7.76 26.87 -0.33
N ASP A 305 -9.01 26.49 -0.61
CA ASP A 305 -9.34 25.51 -1.64
C ASP A 305 -10.74 25.73 -2.21
N GLY A 306 -10.82 26.39 -3.37
CA GLY A 306 -12.08 26.64 -4.05
C GLY A 306 -12.81 25.39 -4.55
N ASN A 307 -12.08 24.30 -4.87
CA ASN A 307 -12.73 23.06 -5.29
C ASN A 307 -13.43 22.38 -4.10
N LEU A 308 -12.83 22.41 -2.91
CA LEU A 308 -13.47 21.91 -1.70
C LEU A 308 -14.61 22.83 -1.24
N SER A 309 -14.51 24.15 -1.46
CA SER A 309 -15.59 25.09 -1.21
C SER A 309 -16.81 24.83 -2.11
N ILE A 310 -16.61 24.62 -3.40
CA ILE A 310 -17.68 24.22 -4.34
C ILE A 310 -18.30 22.89 -3.89
N LEU A 311 -17.48 21.88 -3.58
CA LEU A 311 -17.97 20.58 -3.09
C LEU A 311 -18.79 20.72 -1.80
N PHE A 312 -18.39 21.62 -0.89
CA PHE A 312 -19.11 21.93 0.33
C PHE A 312 -20.48 22.56 0.04
N LEU A 313 -20.54 23.54 -0.87
CA LEU A 313 -21.78 24.22 -1.24
C LEU A 313 -22.75 23.33 -2.02
N ASP A 314 -22.26 22.49 -2.93
CA ASP A 314 -23.08 21.48 -3.62
C ASP A 314 -23.75 20.56 -2.60
N LEU A 315 -22.98 20.05 -1.63
CA LEU A 315 -23.51 19.24 -0.54
C LEU A 315 -24.52 20.03 0.32
N ALA A 316 -24.24 21.30 0.60
CA ALA A 316 -25.14 22.15 1.37
C ALA A 316 -26.47 22.35 0.65
N LYS A 317 -26.44 22.59 -0.66
CA LYS A 317 -27.61 22.73 -1.53
C LYS A 317 -28.50 21.49 -1.50
N ASP A 318 -27.91 20.30 -1.60
CA ASP A 318 -28.64 19.02 -1.56
C ASP A 318 -29.34 18.79 -0.20
N SER A 319 -28.87 19.45 0.85
CA SER A 319 -29.47 19.38 2.18
C SER A 319 -30.66 20.33 2.39
N ILE A 320 -30.87 21.29 1.47
CA ILE A 320 -31.89 22.34 1.58
C ILE A 320 -33.17 21.88 0.87
N PRO A 321 -34.33 21.85 1.57
CA PRO A 321 -35.56 21.38 0.99
C PRO A 321 -36.26 22.40 0.09
N ASP A 322 -36.09 23.71 0.34
CA ASP A 322 -36.81 24.77 -0.37
C ASP A 322 -36.02 25.38 -1.54
N GLU A 323 -36.72 25.66 -2.64
CA GLU A 323 -36.11 26.21 -3.86
C GLU A 323 -35.52 27.61 -3.66
N ALA A 324 -36.10 28.44 -2.78
CA ALA A 324 -35.57 29.76 -2.49
C ALA A 324 -34.18 29.68 -1.83
N GLY A 325 -34.00 28.76 -0.88
CA GLY A 325 -32.72 28.48 -0.26
C GLY A 325 -31.70 27.90 -1.24
N LYS A 326 -32.10 26.97 -2.10
CA LYS A 326 -31.22 26.44 -3.17
C LYS A 326 -30.75 27.53 -4.12
N ASN A 327 -31.64 28.43 -4.55
CA ASN A 327 -31.29 29.55 -5.42
C ASN A 327 -30.26 30.49 -4.78
N LYS A 328 -30.37 30.74 -3.48
CA LYS A 328 -29.35 31.53 -2.74
C LYS A 328 -27.98 30.85 -2.74
N ILE A 329 -27.93 29.53 -2.56
CA ILE A 329 -26.67 28.78 -2.66
C ILE A 329 -26.13 28.80 -4.10
N ASP A 330 -26.99 28.69 -5.12
CA ASP A 330 -26.60 28.79 -6.53
C ASP A 330 -26.01 30.16 -6.89
N GLU A 331 -26.55 31.24 -6.33
CA GLU A 331 -25.97 32.58 -6.45
C GLU A 331 -24.55 32.63 -5.87
N ILE A 332 -24.32 32.05 -4.68
CA ILE A 332 -22.99 31.98 -4.06
C ILE A 332 -22.04 31.11 -4.89
N LEU A 333 -22.47 29.91 -5.31
CA LEU A 333 -21.69 29.03 -6.18
C LEU A 333 -21.23 29.74 -7.45
N LYS A 334 -22.11 30.56 -8.05
CA LYS A 334 -21.78 31.37 -9.22
C LYS A 334 -20.67 32.38 -8.92
N THR A 335 -20.66 33.02 -7.74
CA THR A 335 -19.57 33.92 -7.37
C THR A 335 -18.21 33.22 -7.28
N PHE A 336 -18.16 31.95 -6.89
CA PHE A 336 -16.91 31.17 -6.79
C PHE A 336 -16.46 30.58 -8.13
N THR A 337 -17.39 30.28 -9.04
CA THR A 337 -17.04 29.80 -10.39
C THR A 337 -16.63 30.94 -11.32
N ASP A 338 -17.23 32.13 -11.18
CA ASP A 338 -16.90 33.32 -11.96
C ASP A 338 -15.60 33.99 -11.47
N ASN A 339 -15.34 34.00 -10.16
CA ASN A 339 -14.04 34.37 -9.60
C ASN A 339 -13.06 33.22 -9.81
N LYS A 340 -12.42 33.16 -10.99
CA LYS A 340 -11.29 32.26 -11.23
C LYS A 340 -10.34 32.28 -10.02
N PRO A 341 -9.85 31.12 -9.55
CA PRO A 341 -8.88 31.08 -8.46
C PRO A 341 -7.74 32.05 -8.77
N ILE A 342 -7.43 32.88 -7.77
CA ILE A 342 -6.39 33.91 -7.75
C ILE A 342 -5.19 33.44 -8.57
N LYS A 343 -4.88 34.18 -9.64
CA LYS A 343 -3.77 33.97 -10.60
C LYS A 343 -3.44 32.49 -10.82
N THR A 344 -3.81 31.97 -11.99
CA THR A 344 -2.99 30.92 -12.62
C THR A 344 -1.56 31.48 -12.70
N ILE A 345 -0.75 31.17 -11.68
CA ILE A 345 0.70 31.36 -11.73
C ILE A 345 1.08 30.65 -13.02
N GLY A 346 1.55 31.40 -14.01
CA GLY A 346 1.96 30.82 -15.29
C GLY A 346 2.83 29.61 -14.99
N ARG A 347 2.59 28.48 -15.69
CA ARG A 347 3.22 27.19 -15.35
C ARG A 347 4.67 27.44 -14.93
N PRO A 348 5.03 27.19 -13.66
CA PRO A 348 6.36 27.52 -13.18
C PRO A 348 7.40 26.85 -14.10
N ASN A 349 8.47 27.55 -14.39
CA ASN A 349 9.57 26.94 -15.13
C ASN A 349 10.42 26.11 -14.16
N PRO A 350 10.91 24.94 -14.60
CA PRO A 350 11.79 24.14 -13.77
C PRO A 350 13.10 24.89 -13.49
N THR A 351 13.51 24.97 -12.23
CA THR A 351 14.83 25.52 -11.86
C THR A 351 15.94 24.49 -12.07
N GLY A 352 17.09 24.95 -12.54
CA GLY A 352 18.22 24.07 -12.84
C GLY A 352 18.01 23.18 -14.07
N MET A 353 18.97 22.30 -14.32
CA MET A 353 19.00 21.46 -15.52
C MET A 353 17.79 20.50 -15.60
N PHE A 354 17.05 20.55 -16.71
CA PHE A 354 16.01 19.57 -17.07
C PHE A 354 16.60 18.57 -18.07
N LEU A 355 16.88 17.34 -17.64
CA LEU A 355 17.43 16.32 -18.52
C LEU A 355 16.31 15.63 -19.32
N LYS A 356 16.56 15.41 -20.60
CA LYS A 356 15.74 14.55 -21.47
C LYS A 356 16.63 13.46 -22.04
N PRO A 357 16.08 12.28 -22.36
CA PRO A 357 16.83 11.29 -23.11
C PRO A 357 17.37 11.88 -24.43
N LEU A 358 18.65 11.69 -24.73
CA LEU A 358 19.31 12.11 -25.98
C LEU A 358 18.71 11.41 -27.21
N LYS A 359 18.13 10.23 -27.01
CA LYS A 359 17.31 9.50 -27.98
C LYS A 359 16.05 9.04 -27.27
N GLU A 360 14.91 9.33 -27.88
CA GLU A 360 13.61 8.88 -27.33
C GLU A 360 13.48 7.35 -27.39
N GLN A 361 13.95 6.75 -28.49
CA GLN A 361 13.90 5.30 -28.69
C GLN A 361 15.27 4.71 -28.99
N ASP A 362 15.47 3.48 -28.52
CA ASP A 362 16.63 2.62 -28.81
C ASP A 362 16.17 1.17 -29.03
N ASP A 363 17.11 0.30 -29.39
CA ASP A 363 16.83 -1.13 -29.66
C ASP A 363 16.11 -1.84 -28.50
N ALA A 364 16.26 -1.36 -27.26
CA ALA A 364 15.65 -1.94 -26.07
C ALA A 364 14.31 -1.30 -25.69
N SER A 365 13.89 -0.17 -26.29
CA SER A 365 12.67 0.56 -25.91
C SER A 365 11.42 -0.33 -25.89
N HIS A 366 11.26 -1.21 -26.88
CA HIS A 366 10.15 -2.15 -26.93
C HIS A 366 10.09 -3.15 -25.75
N LEU A 367 11.19 -3.37 -25.02
CA LEU A 367 11.20 -4.25 -23.85
C LEU A 367 10.61 -3.58 -22.60
N PHE A 368 10.51 -2.24 -22.59
CA PHE A 368 10.07 -1.47 -21.41
C PHE A 368 8.82 -0.63 -21.68
N GLU A 369 8.65 -0.13 -22.90
CA GLU A 369 7.55 0.76 -23.29
C GLU A 369 6.35 0.00 -23.89
N SER A 370 6.53 -1.28 -24.25
CA SER A 370 5.47 -2.08 -24.85
C SER A 370 4.32 -2.37 -23.87
N ASN A 371 3.11 -2.43 -24.42
CA ASN A 371 1.93 -2.98 -23.74
C ASN A 371 1.95 -4.52 -23.65
N SER A 372 3.02 -5.18 -24.09
CA SER A 372 3.20 -6.63 -23.96
C SER A 372 4.06 -6.99 -22.74
N VAL A 373 3.81 -8.16 -22.18
CA VAL A 373 4.69 -8.78 -21.17
C VAL A 373 5.66 -9.69 -21.92
N SER A 374 6.97 -9.47 -21.73
CA SER A 374 7.99 -10.29 -22.41
C SER A 374 8.03 -11.70 -21.82
N GLU A 375 8.41 -12.70 -22.61
CA GLU A 375 8.57 -14.08 -22.14
C GLU A 375 10.04 -14.48 -22.24
N TYR A 376 10.63 -14.86 -21.10
CA TYR A 376 12.03 -15.27 -21.02
C TYR A 376 12.16 -16.69 -20.51
N GLU A 377 13.02 -17.44 -21.18
CA GLU A 377 13.48 -18.74 -20.68
C GLU A 377 14.96 -18.64 -20.29
N ILE A 378 15.27 -19.10 -19.08
CA ILE A 378 16.64 -19.22 -18.58
C ILE A 378 16.93 -20.69 -18.32
N THR A 379 17.92 -21.23 -19.02
CA THR A 379 18.43 -22.58 -18.77
C THR A 379 19.70 -22.51 -17.92
N LEU A 380 19.69 -23.18 -16.77
CA LEU A 380 20.80 -23.27 -15.83
C LEU A 380 21.23 -24.73 -15.67
N PRO A 381 22.51 -25.07 -15.92
CA PRO A 381 23.08 -26.38 -15.59
C PRO A 381 22.98 -26.67 -14.09
N LYS A 382 22.98 -27.97 -13.72
CA LYS A 382 22.93 -28.39 -12.30
C LYS A 382 24.04 -27.78 -11.46
N GLU A 383 25.26 -27.72 -11.98
CA GLU A 383 26.42 -27.11 -11.31
C GLU A 383 26.20 -25.62 -11.02
N SER A 384 25.60 -24.90 -11.97
CA SER A 384 25.28 -23.48 -11.83
C SER A 384 24.20 -23.25 -10.76
N ILE A 385 23.22 -24.15 -10.68
CA ILE A 385 22.21 -24.13 -9.61
C ILE A 385 22.85 -24.35 -8.24
N GLU A 386 23.72 -25.35 -8.09
CA GLU A 386 24.40 -25.62 -6.83
C GLU A 386 25.35 -24.49 -6.43
N SER A 387 25.99 -23.86 -7.41
CA SER A 387 26.80 -22.65 -7.19
C SER A 387 25.94 -21.48 -6.68
N LEU A 388 24.78 -21.19 -7.29
CA LEU A 388 23.87 -20.15 -6.82
C LEU A 388 23.31 -20.39 -5.41
N LYS A 389 23.16 -21.65 -4.99
CA LYS A 389 22.75 -21.98 -3.62
C LYS A 389 23.84 -21.66 -2.60
N LYS A 390 25.11 -21.91 -2.95
CA LYS A 390 26.27 -21.68 -2.07
C LYS A 390 26.68 -20.21 -2.05
N GLU A 391 26.76 -19.59 -3.22
CA GLU A 391 27.23 -18.23 -3.43
C GLU A 391 26.23 -17.44 -4.29
N PRO A 392 25.14 -16.91 -3.71
CA PRO A 392 24.04 -16.30 -4.48
C PRO A 392 24.43 -15.09 -5.35
N LYS A 393 25.56 -14.45 -5.05
CA LYS A 393 25.98 -13.18 -5.64
C LYS A 393 26.98 -13.32 -6.79
N ILE A 394 27.55 -14.51 -7.01
CA ILE A 394 28.43 -14.76 -8.15
C ILE A 394 27.62 -15.03 -9.42
N PHE A 395 28.16 -14.63 -10.56
CA PHE A 395 27.56 -14.97 -11.85
C PHE A 395 27.89 -16.42 -12.18
N VAL A 396 26.87 -17.20 -12.53
CA VAL A 396 26.98 -18.56 -13.05
C VAL A 396 26.58 -18.61 -14.52
N ARG A 397 27.08 -19.59 -15.27
CA ARG A 397 26.76 -19.74 -16.70
C ARG A 397 25.31 -20.18 -16.89
N GLY A 398 24.66 -19.59 -17.87
CA GLY A 398 23.32 -19.97 -18.30
C GLY A 398 23.10 -19.72 -19.78
N THR A 399 21.92 -20.12 -20.26
CA THR A 399 21.40 -19.73 -21.57
C THR A 399 20.15 -18.88 -21.36
N PHE A 400 20.05 -17.75 -22.05
CA PHE A 400 18.88 -16.89 -22.07
C PHE A 400 18.20 -16.97 -23.43
N GLN A 401 16.88 -17.05 -23.45
CA GLN A 401 16.09 -17.09 -24.67
C GLN A 401 14.91 -16.11 -24.59
N TYR A 402 14.72 -15.37 -25.69
CA TYR A 402 13.58 -14.47 -25.92
C TYR A 402 13.16 -14.59 -27.38
N LYS A 403 11.96 -15.11 -27.64
CA LYS A 403 11.49 -15.42 -29.00
C LYS A 403 12.54 -16.26 -29.76
N ASN A 404 13.02 -15.76 -30.89
CA ASN A 404 14.03 -16.42 -31.73
C ASN A 404 15.48 -16.09 -31.33
N ILE A 405 15.68 -15.23 -30.32
CA ILE A 405 17.01 -14.86 -29.83
C ILE A 405 17.42 -15.85 -28.74
N LYS A 406 18.49 -16.60 -28.99
CA LYS A 406 19.10 -17.52 -28.02
C LYS A 406 20.54 -17.12 -27.75
N LEU A 407 20.81 -16.77 -26.50
CA LEU A 407 22.07 -16.25 -26.00
C LEU A 407 22.67 -17.27 -25.04
N LYS A 408 23.72 -17.98 -25.46
CA LYS A 408 24.49 -18.91 -24.60
C LYS A 408 25.50 -18.12 -23.76
N ASP A 409 26.06 -18.79 -22.75
CA ASP A 409 27.14 -18.26 -21.90
C ASP A 409 26.83 -16.89 -21.27
N VAL A 410 25.56 -16.67 -20.93
CA VAL A 410 25.17 -15.49 -20.15
C VAL A 410 25.49 -15.72 -18.67
N GLY A 411 25.73 -14.64 -17.94
CA GLY A 411 25.85 -14.66 -16.48
C GLY A 411 24.51 -14.48 -15.82
N VAL A 412 24.15 -15.40 -14.93
CA VAL A 412 22.97 -15.29 -14.07
C VAL A 412 23.41 -15.25 -12.61
N ARG A 413 22.86 -14.35 -11.80
CA ARG A 413 23.06 -14.33 -10.34
C ARG A 413 21.77 -13.97 -9.61
N LEU A 414 21.69 -14.27 -8.32
CA LEU A 414 20.56 -13.84 -7.49
C LEU A 414 20.69 -12.36 -7.08
N LYS A 415 19.57 -11.65 -7.15
CA LYS A 415 19.40 -10.26 -6.70
C LYS A 415 18.63 -10.22 -5.36
N GLY A 416 18.72 -9.08 -4.71
CA GLY A 416 18.00 -8.74 -3.48
C GLY A 416 18.94 -8.65 -2.29
N PHE A 417 18.53 -7.90 -1.27
CA PHE A 417 19.21 -7.83 0.02
C PHE A 417 18.16 -8.02 1.12
N LEU A 418 18.31 -7.37 2.28
CA LEU A 418 17.27 -7.34 3.31
C LEU A 418 15.91 -6.95 2.70
N GLY A 419 14.87 -7.72 2.99
CA GLY A 419 13.51 -7.55 2.46
C GLY A 419 13.20 -8.35 1.19
N SER A 420 14.06 -8.30 0.17
CA SER A 420 13.76 -8.85 -1.18
C SER A 420 14.52 -10.12 -1.55
N PHE A 421 15.67 -10.39 -0.94
CA PHE A 421 16.45 -11.61 -1.21
C PHE A 421 15.64 -12.86 -0.87
N ARG A 422 15.76 -13.89 -1.71
CA ARG A 422 15.22 -15.22 -1.45
C ARG A 422 16.27 -16.28 -1.83
N PRO A 423 16.43 -17.36 -1.04
CA PRO A 423 17.35 -18.45 -1.37
C PRO A 423 16.84 -19.28 -2.55
N PHE A 424 17.74 -19.87 -3.35
CA PHE A 424 17.38 -20.68 -4.52
C PHE A 424 17.04 -22.13 -4.14
N ASP A 425 15.95 -22.28 -3.37
CA ASP A 425 15.48 -23.57 -2.79
C ASP A 425 14.37 -24.26 -3.63
N GLY A 426 14.02 -23.68 -4.77
CA GLY A 426 12.98 -24.18 -5.66
C GLY A 426 11.55 -23.77 -5.26
N GLN A 427 11.32 -23.29 -4.04
CA GLN A 427 10.00 -22.85 -3.57
C GLN A 427 9.83 -21.35 -3.71
N ASN A 428 10.86 -20.59 -3.37
CA ASN A 428 10.80 -19.14 -3.41
C ASN A 428 10.89 -18.57 -4.83
N LYS A 429 10.40 -17.33 -4.97
CA LYS A 429 10.57 -16.50 -6.15
C LYS A 429 11.78 -15.59 -5.99
N ASN A 430 12.88 -15.98 -6.62
CA ASN A 430 14.16 -15.27 -6.55
C ASN A 430 14.22 -14.09 -7.51
N GLY A 431 14.88 -12.99 -7.16
CA GLY A 431 15.27 -11.96 -8.12
C GLY A 431 16.53 -12.37 -8.88
N PHE A 432 16.66 -11.95 -10.14
CA PHE A 432 17.82 -12.27 -10.97
C PHE A 432 18.48 -11.02 -11.56
N THR A 433 19.79 -11.08 -11.75
CA THR A 433 20.49 -10.23 -12.71
C THR A 433 21.00 -11.12 -13.84
N VAL A 434 20.67 -10.77 -15.08
CA VAL A 434 21.17 -11.45 -16.28
C VAL A 434 22.14 -10.52 -16.97
N LYS A 435 23.42 -10.90 -17.01
CA LYS A 435 24.51 -10.16 -17.68
C LYS A 435 24.90 -10.93 -18.94
N PHE A 436 24.57 -10.39 -20.11
CA PHE A 436 24.70 -11.08 -21.39
C PHE A 436 26.15 -11.26 -21.83
N ASN A 437 27.04 -10.38 -21.37
CA ASN A 437 28.47 -10.42 -21.65
C ASN A 437 29.34 -10.88 -20.45
N ALA A 438 28.79 -11.69 -19.53
CA ALA A 438 29.56 -12.14 -18.37
C ALA A 438 30.67 -13.12 -18.75
N PHE A 439 30.41 -14.02 -19.71
CA PHE A 439 31.37 -15.04 -20.16
C PHE A 439 31.64 -15.01 -21.67
N ASN A 440 30.96 -14.15 -22.41
CA ASN A 440 31.20 -13.88 -23.82
C ASN A 440 31.30 -12.37 -24.05
N ASN A 441 32.53 -11.87 -24.21
CA ASN A 441 32.78 -10.44 -24.35
C ASN A 441 32.07 -9.87 -25.60
N GLY A 442 31.43 -8.71 -25.45
CA GLY A 442 30.71 -8.05 -26.55
C GLY A 442 29.28 -8.56 -26.80
N GLN A 443 28.85 -9.67 -26.21
CA GLN A 443 27.47 -10.17 -26.36
C GLN A 443 26.44 -9.18 -25.77
N ARG A 444 25.39 -8.89 -26.53
CA ARG A 444 24.34 -7.91 -26.18
C ARG A 444 22.96 -8.52 -26.41
N PHE A 445 21.98 -8.07 -25.63
CA PHE A 445 20.56 -8.35 -25.85
C PHE A 445 19.84 -7.04 -26.16
N LYS A 446 19.43 -6.86 -27.42
CA LYS A 446 18.73 -5.63 -27.86
C LYS A 446 19.46 -4.34 -27.46
N GLY A 447 20.79 -4.32 -27.64
CA GLY A 447 21.64 -3.19 -27.25
C GLY A 447 22.07 -3.17 -25.77
N LEU A 448 21.47 -3.99 -24.90
CA LEU A 448 21.79 -4.02 -23.47
C LEU A 448 22.86 -5.07 -23.14
N ASN A 449 23.77 -4.74 -22.23
CA ASN A 449 24.70 -5.71 -21.62
C ASN A 449 24.09 -6.49 -20.45
N LYS A 450 23.05 -5.96 -19.79
CA LYS A 450 22.51 -6.48 -18.54
C LYS A 450 21.06 -6.05 -18.35
N ILE A 451 20.24 -6.94 -17.78
CA ILE A 451 18.89 -6.63 -17.28
C ILE A 451 18.74 -7.12 -15.84
N GLN A 452 17.81 -6.50 -15.11
CA GLN A 452 17.42 -6.92 -13.77
C GLN A 452 15.98 -7.44 -13.82
N LEU A 453 15.74 -8.57 -13.15
CA LEU A 453 14.44 -9.20 -13.01
C LEU A 453 14.10 -9.22 -11.51
N ASN A 454 13.36 -8.20 -11.06
CA ASN A 454 12.94 -8.05 -9.68
C ASN A 454 11.74 -8.97 -9.39
N ASN A 455 11.79 -9.70 -8.27
CA ASN A 455 10.76 -10.68 -7.87
C ASN A 455 9.49 -10.05 -7.29
N ALA A 456 9.44 -8.71 -7.18
CA ALA A 456 8.35 -7.94 -6.58
C ALA A 456 8.02 -8.34 -5.14
N ALA A 457 9.02 -8.78 -4.37
CA ALA A 457 8.85 -9.29 -3.01
C ALA A 457 8.46 -8.23 -1.95
N GLN A 458 8.35 -6.94 -2.30
CA GLN A 458 7.74 -5.92 -1.43
C GLN A 458 6.65 -5.05 -2.11
N ASP A 459 6.33 -5.33 -3.39
CA ASP A 459 5.24 -4.72 -4.14
C ASP A 459 4.35 -5.80 -4.78
N SER A 460 3.20 -6.08 -4.17
CA SER A 460 2.23 -7.05 -4.70
C SER A 460 1.58 -6.61 -6.02
N THR A 461 1.65 -5.32 -6.38
CA THR A 461 1.02 -4.78 -7.60
C THR A 461 1.91 -4.89 -8.84
N TYR A 462 3.24 -5.01 -8.68
CA TYR A 462 4.23 -4.93 -9.76
C TYR A 462 4.29 -3.57 -10.48
N ILE A 463 3.59 -2.54 -10.00
CA ILE A 463 3.37 -1.27 -10.73
C ILE A 463 4.24 -0.13 -10.18
N ARG A 464 4.58 -0.15 -8.89
CA ARG A 464 5.10 1.04 -8.20
C ARG A 464 6.45 1.50 -8.72
N GLU A 465 7.37 0.56 -8.98
CA GLU A 465 8.70 0.89 -9.52
C GLU A 465 8.60 1.46 -10.96
N ARG A 466 7.71 0.90 -11.79
CA ARG A 466 7.45 1.40 -13.15
C ARG A 466 6.89 2.82 -13.12
N LEU A 467 5.88 3.04 -12.29
CA LEU A 467 5.24 4.34 -12.15
C LEU A 467 6.19 5.39 -11.57
N GLY A 468 6.91 5.05 -10.50
CA GLY A 468 7.90 5.91 -9.87
C GLY A 468 8.93 6.40 -10.88
N TYR A 469 9.64 5.49 -11.53
CA TYR A 469 10.65 5.89 -12.51
C TYR A 469 10.06 6.64 -13.70
N ALA A 470 8.82 6.36 -14.12
CA ALA A 470 8.15 7.18 -15.13
C ALA A 470 7.96 8.64 -14.68
N LEU A 471 7.51 8.87 -13.44
CA LEU A 471 7.35 10.21 -12.89
C LEU A 471 8.69 10.95 -12.71
N PHE A 472 9.75 10.26 -12.28
CA PHE A 472 11.09 10.85 -12.23
C PHE A 472 11.56 11.31 -13.63
N ARG A 473 11.32 10.49 -14.67
CA ARG A 473 11.64 10.88 -16.06
C ARG A 473 10.79 12.06 -16.53
N GLU A 474 9.50 12.09 -16.22
CA GLU A 474 8.60 13.21 -16.55
C GLU A 474 9.03 14.51 -15.84
N ALA A 475 9.65 14.41 -14.66
CA ALA A 475 10.27 15.52 -13.93
C ALA A 475 11.62 16.00 -14.51
N GLY A 476 12.16 15.32 -15.53
CA GLY A 476 13.47 15.64 -16.11
C GLY A 476 14.66 15.09 -15.32
N LEU A 477 14.43 14.02 -14.55
CA LEU A 477 15.44 13.34 -13.75
C LEU A 477 15.78 11.97 -14.40
N PRO A 478 17.08 11.61 -14.52
CA PRO A 478 17.44 10.31 -15.05
C PRO A 478 16.92 9.18 -14.16
N ALA A 479 16.14 8.26 -14.73
CA ALA A 479 15.65 7.08 -14.02
C ALA A 479 15.52 5.87 -14.97
N PRO A 480 15.79 4.64 -14.51
CA PRO A 480 15.74 3.43 -15.33
C PRO A 480 14.36 3.19 -15.97
N ARG A 481 14.32 2.63 -17.18
CA ARG A 481 13.07 2.11 -17.77
C ARG A 481 12.63 0.82 -17.06
N VAL A 482 11.32 0.58 -17.03
CA VAL A 482 10.73 -0.59 -16.38
C VAL A 482 9.64 -1.20 -17.25
N GLY A 483 9.78 -2.49 -17.53
CA GLY A 483 8.79 -3.34 -18.19
C GLY A 483 8.43 -4.52 -17.30
N HIS A 484 7.79 -5.52 -17.90
CA HIS A 484 7.40 -6.74 -17.21
C HIS A 484 7.73 -7.95 -18.07
N ALA A 485 8.07 -9.06 -17.42
CA ALA A 485 8.33 -10.31 -18.10
C ALA A 485 7.83 -11.52 -17.32
N THR A 486 7.32 -12.54 -17.99
CA THR A 486 7.23 -13.88 -17.42
C THR A 486 8.56 -14.60 -17.60
N VAL A 487 8.95 -15.37 -16.59
CA VAL A 487 10.22 -16.13 -16.61
C VAL A 487 9.92 -17.60 -16.41
N SER A 488 10.58 -18.46 -17.20
CA SER A 488 10.72 -19.89 -16.95
C SER A 488 12.19 -20.24 -16.67
N ILE A 489 12.42 -21.16 -15.73
CA ILE A 489 13.75 -21.71 -15.42
C ILE A 489 13.74 -23.19 -15.74
N ASN A 490 14.63 -23.65 -16.64
CA ASN A 490 14.72 -25.06 -17.06
C ASN A 490 13.36 -25.66 -17.48
N GLY A 491 12.57 -24.92 -18.26
CA GLY A 491 11.24 -25.32 -18.72
C GLY A 491 10.11 -25.20 -17.70
N ALA A 492 10.39 -24.92 -16.41
CA ALA A 492 9.36 -24.73 -15.40
C ALA A 492 8.97 -23.24 -15.27
N PRO A 493 7.67 -22.90 -15.21
CA PRO A 493 7.23 -21.52 -15.02
C PRO A 493 7.67 -21.00 -13.65
N PHE A 494 8.20 -19.78 -13.62
CA PHE A 494 8.77 -19.17 -12.43
C PHE A 494 8.03 -17.90 -11.98
N GLY A 495 7.25 -17.27 -12.86
CA GLY A 495 6.30 -16.21 -12.52
C GLY A 495 6.51 -14.90 -13.29
N LEU A 496 5.76 -13.87 -12.90
CA LEU A 496 5.83 -12.50 -13.43
C LEU A 496 6.96 -11.72 -12.75
N TYR A 497 7.72 -10.91 -13.48
CA TYR A 497 8.84 -10.13 -12.95
C TYR A 497 8.70 -8.66 -13.34
N VAL A 498 9.16 -7.78 -12.45
CA VAL A 498 9.43 -6.39 -12.81
C VAL A 498 10.80 -6.36 -13.49
N GLN A 499 10.82 -6.04 -14.78
CA GLN A 499 12.03 -5.99 -15.58
C GLN A 499 12.58 -4.58 -15.60
N VAL A 500 13.73 -4.37 -14.97
CA VAL A 500 14.34 -3.04 -14.83
C VAL A 500 15.58 -2.94 -15.72
N GLU A 501 15.67 -1.83 -16.44
CA GLU A 501 16.88 -1.43 -17.16
C GLU A 501 18.03 -1.30 -16.16
N ALA A 502 19.13 -2.01 -16.43
CA ALA A 502 20.29 -1.89 -15.55
C ALA A 502 20.98 -0.53 -15.75
N SER A 503 21.17 0.21 -14.66
CA SER A 503 22.04 1.40 -14.65
C SER A 503 23.47 0.98 -14.96
N THR A 504 23.88 1.21 -16.20
CA THR A 504 25.17 0.90 -16.78
C THR A 504 25.54 2.02 -17.75
N GLU A 505 26.69 1.93 -18.41
CA GLU A 505 27.05 2.83 -19.51
C GLU A 505 25.95 2.93 -20.59
N ASP A 506 25.23 1.83 -20.89
CA ASP A 506 24.13 1.83 -21.86
C ASP A 506 22.96 2.72 -21.41
N PHE A 507 22.67 2.72 -20.10
CA PHE A 507 21.70 3.65 -19.51
C PHE A 507 22.22 5.09 -19.55
N LEU A 508 23.47 5.32 -19.18
CA LEU A 508 24.06 6.66 -19.16
C LEU A 508 24.09 7.32 -20.55
N LYS A 509 24.36 6.54 -21.61
CA LYS A 509 24.30 7.00 -23.02
C LYS A 509 22.95 7.57 -23.44
N ARG A 510 21.88 7.16 -22.76
CA ARG A 510 20.55 7.74 -23.01
C ARG A 510 20.41 9.12 -22.42
N TRP A 511 21.14 9.48 -21.37
CA TRP A 511 20.92 10.71 -20.61
C TRP A 511 22.05 11.74 -20.75
N PHE A 512 23.28 11.27 -20.95
CA PHE A 512 24.49 12.07 -20.93
C PHE A 512 25.29 11.88 -22.22
N LYS A 513 25.87 12.96 -22.72
CA LYS A 513 26.71 12.93 -23.94
C LYS A 513 27.96 12.08 -23.72
N ASP A 514 28.54 12.20 -22.53
CA ASP A 514 29.64 11.37 -22.07
C ASP A 514 29.12 10.40 -21.00
N PRO A 515 29.14 9.07 -21.25
CA PRO A 515 28.70 8.04 -20.31
C PRO A 515 29.86 7.40 -19.52
N SER A 516 31.10 7.86 -19.72
CA SER A 516 32.32 7.22 -19.20
C SER A 516 32.65 7.56 -17.75
N GLY A 517 31.86 8.45 -17.14
CA GLY A 517 32.09 8.89 -15.77
C GLY A 517 31.77 7.84 -14.71
N ASP A 518 32.11 8.20 -13.48
CA ASP A 518 31.95 7.30 -12.35
C ASP A 518 30.49 7.15 -11.97
N LEU A 519 30.03 5.90 -11.89
CA LEU A 519 28.72 5.52 -11.37
C LEU A 519 28.88 4.72 -10.08
N TYR A 520 28.25 5.21 -9.01
CA TYR A 520 28.22 4.58 -7.70
C TYR A 520 26.78 4.20 -7.31
N GLU A 521 26.62 3.07 -6.62
CA GLU A 521 25.40 2.67 -5.92
C GLU A 521 25.58 2.88 -4.40
N GLY A 522 24.62 3.53 -3.78
CA GLY A 522 24.70 3.91 -2.37
C GLY A 522 23.75 3.11 -1.46
N PRO A 523 24.27 2.13 -0.70
CA PRO A 523 23.55 1.53 0.44
C PRO A 523 23.66 2.40 1.71
N THR A 524 24.33 3.55 1.60
CA THR A 524 24.69 4.48 2.68
C THR A 524 24.92 5.88 2.08
N ASP A 525 25.18 6.88 2.91
CA ASP A 525 25.39 8.26 2.44
C ASP A 525 26.78 8.44 1.82
N ILE A 526 26.95 9.49 1.01
CA ILE A 526 28.22 9.82 0.36
C ILE A 526 29.34 10.12 1.36
N THR A 527 29.02 10.48 2.60
CA THR A 527 29.98 10.60 3.71
C THR A 527 30.72 9.28 3.97
N ASN A 528 30.08 8.15 3.68
CA ASN A 528 30.67 6.82 3.76
C ASN A 528 31.13 6.31 2.37
N TRP A 529 31.76 7.19 1.60
CA TRP A 529 32.18 6.98 0.20
C TRP A 529 32.96 5.67 -0.07
N LYS A 530 33.70 5.14 0.92
CA LYS A 530 34.43 3.87 0.81
C LYS A 530 33.50 2.66 0.62
N ASN A 531 32.29 2.75 1.18
CA ASN A 531 31.29 1.69 1.18
C ASN A 531 30.21 1.87 0.12
N LEU A 532 30.36 2.85 -0.79
CA LEU A 532 29.54 2.88 -1.99
C LEU A 532 30.05 1.83 -2.99
N ASP A 533 29.14 1.08 -3.58
CA ASP A 533 29.45 0.11 -4.61
C ASP A 533 29.77 0.84 -5.92
N LEU A 534 30.85 0.45 -6.60
CA LEU A 534 31.21 1.02 -7.89
C LEU A 534 30.60 0.18 -9.01
N ASP A 535 29.73 0.80 -9.81
CA ASP A 535 29.08 0.17 -10.97
C ASP A 535 29.86 0.39 -12.29
N SER A 536 30.81 1.34 -12.29
CA SER A 536 31.67 1.72 -13.43
C SER A 536 33.08 1.09 -13.33
N ASP A 537 34.03 1.47 -14.20
CA ASP A 537 35.35 0.85 -14.27
C ASP A 537 36.22 1.20 -13.04
N PRO A 538 36.61 0.22 -12.20
CA PRO A 538 37.47 0.47 -11.03
C PRO A 538 38.85 1.02 -11.37
N LYS A 539 39.34 0.88 -12.62
CA LYS A 539 40.65 1.38 -13.02
C LYS A 539 40.68 2.89 -13.24
N THR A 540 39.52 3.48 -13.57
CA THR A 540 39.40 4.91 -13.89
C THR A 540 38.67 5.69 -12.80
N ALA A 541 38.06 5.00 -11.84
CA ALA A 541 37.20 5.63 -10.84
C ALA A 541 37.96 6.53 -9.85
N GLU A 542 37.49 7.77 -9.71
CA GLU A 542 38.04 8.80 -8.82
C GLU A 542 37.23 8.89 -7.52
N ARG A 543 37.18 7.79 -6.75
CA ARG A 543 36.42 7.69 -5.49
C ARG A 543 36.68 8.82 -4.49
N GLY A 544 37.88 9.40 -4.50
CA GLY A 544 38.26 10.53 -3.63
C GLY A 544 37.43 11.80 -3.84
N LEU A 545 36.81 11.99 -5.01
CA LEU A 545 35.94 13.14 -5.27
C LEU A 545 34.68 13.14 -4.41
N LEU A 546 34.18 11.97 -4.00
CA LEU A 546 33.01 11.87 -3.10
C LEU A 546 33.31 12.45 -1.71
N MET A 547 34.56 12.36 -1.25
CA MET A 547 34.98 12.99 0.01
C MET A 547 34.90 14.51 -0.11
N GLY A 548 35.45 15.09 -1.18
CA GLY A 548 35.35 16.53 -1.43
C GLY A 548 33.90 17.00 -1.60
N PHE A 549 33.05 16.18 -2.21
CA PHE A 549 31.62 16.47 -2.33
C PHE A 549 30.91 16.49 -0.96
N ALA A 550 31.17 15.49 -0.13
CA ALA A 550 30.63 15.43 1.23
C ALA A 550 31.11 16.62 2.08
N ASP A 551 32.40 16.99 1.98
CA ASP A 551 32.97 18.15 2.67
C ASP A 551 32.34 19.46 2.20
N ALA A 552 32.04 19.60 0.92
CA ALA A 552 31.35 20.76 0.38
C ALA A 552 29.92 20.88 0.91
N ALA A 553 29.21 19.76 1.05
CA ALA A 553 27.88 19.73 1.66
C ALA A 553 27.92 20.14 3.15
N ALA A 554 28.89 19.61 3.90
CA ALA A 554 29.10 20.01 5.31
C ALA A 554 29.40 21.52 5.43
N LYS A 555 30.29 22.05 4.58
CA LYS A 555 30.59 23.50 4.55
C LYS A 555 29.36 24.33 4.19
N ALA A 556 28.54 23.90 3.23
CA ALA A 556 27.33 24.61 2.85
C ALA A 556 26.35 24.74 4.02
N LYS A 557 26.19 23.65 4.78
CA LYS A 557 25.41 23.63 6.02
C LYS A 557 25.98 24.59 7.07
N ASP A 558 27.28 24.48 7.37
CA ASP A 558 27.94 25.29 8.40
C ASP A 558 27.92 26.80 8.08
N MET A 559 28.01 27.14 6.79
CA MET A 559 27.98 28.52 6.30
C MET A 559 26.56 29.06 6.11
N ASN A 560 25.52 28.24 6.27
CA ASN A 560 24.16 28.57 5.90
C ASN A 560 24.04 29.12 4.45
N ASN A 561 24.74 28.49 3.49
CA ASN A 561 24.82 28.96 2.10
C ASN A 561 25.17 27.81 1.13
N LEU A 562 24.43 27.63 0.03
CA LEU A 562 24.68 26.55 -0.92
C LEU A 562 25.84 26.82 -1.90
N ALA A 563 26.51 27.97 -1.83
CA ALA A 563 27.64 28.30 -2.70
C ALA A 563 28.72 27.20 -2.80
N PRO A 564 29.15 26.54 -1.71
CA PRO A 564 30.13 25.45 -1.79
C PRO A 564 29.68 24.26 -2.64
N LEU A 565 28.38 24.08 -2.84
CA LEU A 565 27.80 22.96 -3.61
C LEU A 565 27.66 23.24 -5.11
N LYS A 566 27.78 24.51 -5.56
CA LYS A 566 27.51 24.91 -6.96
C LYS A 566 28.46 24.25 -7.97
N ASP A 567 29.68 23.92 -7.54
CA ASP A 567 30.68 23.21 -8.34
C ASP A 567 30.48 21.68 -8.36
N TRP A 568 29.66 21.15 -7.46
CA TRP A 568 29.46 19.72 -7.29
C TRP A 568 28.15 19.21 -7.85
N LEU A 569 27.09 20.02 -7.84
CA LEU A 569 25.78 19.67 -8.39
C LEU A 569 25.08 20.84 -9.08
N ASP A 570 24.04 20.52 -9.83
CA ASP A 570 23.05 21.50 -10.26
C ASP A 570 21.97 21.58 -9.17
N LEU A 571 21.91 22.73 -8.48
CA LEU A 571 21.08 22.88 -7.28
C LEU A 571 19.59 22.69 -7.56
N GLY A 572 19.07 23.25 -8.66
CA GLY A 572 17.67 23.12 -9.05
C GLY A 572 17.31 21.70 -9.52
N HIS A 573 18.24 21.03 -10.22
CA HIS A 573 18.09 19.61 -10.57
C HIS A 573 17.98 18.74 -9.31
N PHE A 574 18.82 18.98 -8.30
CA PHE A 574 18.81 18.21 -7.06
C PHE A 574 17.60 18.53 -6.16
N ALA A 575 17.20 19.81 -6.04
CA ALA A 575 15.99 20.19 -5.31
C ALA A 575 14.75 19.46 -5.86
N ARG A 576 14.68 19.30 -7.18
CA ARG A 576 13.61 18.53 -7.84
C ARG A 576 13.71 17.03 -7.61
N PHE A 577 14.91 16.48 -7.56
CA PHE A 577 15.12 15.09 -7.12
C PHE A 577 14.60 14.88 -5.69
N MET A 578 14.92 15.79 -4.76
CA MET A 578 14.38 15.75 -3.40
C MET A 578 12.84 15.87 -3.38
N ALA A 579 12.28 16.79 -4.15
CA ALA A 579 10.84 16.99 -4.24
C ALA A 579 10.12 15.73 -4.79
N MET A 580 10.69 15.06 -5.78
CA MET A 580 10.17 13.77 -6.27
C MET A 580 10.25 12.66 -5.22
N GLU A 581 11.36 12.54 -4.47
CA GLU A 581 11.47 11.58 -3.36
C GLU A 581 10.39 11.82 -2.30
N ILE A 582 10.08 13.09 -2.00
CA ILE A 582 9.02 13.49 -1.06
C ILE A 582 7.63 13.16 -1.61
N LEU A 583 7.34 13.54 -2.86
CA LEU A 583 6.03 13.28 -3.48
C LEU A 583 5.77 11.80 -3.70
N CYS A 584 6.79 11.01 -4.02
CA CYS A 584 6.66 9.55 -4.19
C CYS A 584 6.69 8.76 -2.87
N ASP A 585 6.96 9.41 -1.72
CA ASP A 585 7.21 8.74 -0.45
C ASP A 585 8.29 7.65 -0.57
N HIS A 586 9.42 8.01 -1.20
CA HIS A 586 10.58 7.11 -1.29
C HIS A 586 11.31 7.04 0.06
N TRP A 587 10.71 6.29 0.97
CA TRP A 587 11.07 6.29 2.39
C TRP A 587 12.46 5.72 2.69
N ASP A 588 13.02 4.91 1.78
CA ASP A 588 14.35 4.32 1.88
C ASP A 588 15.26 4.71 0.71
N GLY A 589 14.95 5.84 0.04
CA GLY A 589 15.74 6.47 -1.01
C GLY A 589 16.83 7.40 -0.45
N TYR A 590 17.34 8.35 -1.25
CA TYR A 590 18.50 9.16 -0.84
C TYR A 590 18.19 10.07 0.35
N LEU A 591 16.94 10.48 0.57
CA LEU A 591 16.58 11.23 1.79
C LEU A 591 16.83 10.43 3.08
N SER A 592 16.85 9.10 2.98
CA SER A 592 17.18 8.16 4.05
C SER A 592 18.29 7.22 3.54
N PRO A 593 19.54 7.71 3.54
CA PRO A 593 20.58 7.48 2.54
C PRO A 593 20.76 6.01 2.11
N ASN A 594 19.90 5.57 1.20
CA ASN A 594 19.86 4.22 0.65
C ASN A 594 19.18 4.27 -0.74
N ASN A 595 19.20 3.17 -1.49
CA ASN A 595 18.48 3.02 -2.76
C ASN A 595 18.64 4.21 -3.73
N TYR A 596 19.87 4.68 -3.92
CA TYR A 596 20.20 5.67 -4.95
C TYR A 596 21.47 5.26 -5.71
N ARG A 597 21.63 5.86 -6.88
CA ARG A 597 22.90 5.93 -7.59
C ARG A 597 23.32 7.37 -7.75
N ILE A 598 24.62 7.58 -7.89
CA ILE A 598 25.19 8.89 -8.18
C ILE A 598 26.19 8.76 -9.34
N TYR A 599 25.99 9.58 -10.36
CA TYR A 599 26.82 9.64 -11.57
C TYR A 599 27.63 10.93 -11.59
N ARG A 600 28.96 10.83 -11.76
CA ARG A 600 29.83 11.99 -12.01
C ARG A 600 29.95 12.20 -13.52
N ASN A 601 29.29 13.21 -14.06
CA ASN A 601 29.38 13.51 -15.48
C ASN A 601 30.74 14.16 -15.81
N PRO A 602 31.58 13.58 -16.69
CA PRO A 602 32.89 14.14 -17.02
C PRO A 602 32.79 15.50 -17.74
N SER A 603 31.70 15.73 -18.47
CA SER A 603 31.52 16.93 -19.32
C SER A 603 31.36 18.22 -18.51
N ASP A 604 30.58 18.19 -17.44
CA ASP A 604 30.31 19.37 -16.58
C ASP A 604 30.91 19.22 -15.18
N ARG A 605 31.50 18.07 -14.86
CA ARG A 605 32.09 17.73 -13.57
C ARG A 605 31.08 17.84 -12.42
N LYS A 606 29.79 17.56 -12.66
CA LYS A 606 28.76 17.54 -11.63
C LYS A 606 28.29 16.13 -11.32
N PHE A 607 27.76 15.96 -10.12
CA PHE A 607 27.11 14.74 -9.66
C PHE A 607 25.60 14.79 -9.92
N TYR A 608 25.05 13.69 -10.43
CA TYR A 608 23.64 13.50 -10.72
C TYR A 608 23.09 12.31 -9.95
N PHE A 609 22.04 12.54 -9.16
CA PHE A 609 21.35 11.50 -8.39
C PHE A 609 20.32 10.78 -9.26
N ILE A 610 20.27 9.46 -9.12
CA ILE A 610 19.41 8.56 -9.89
C ILE A 610 18.68 7.66 -8.89
N PRO A 611 17.35 7.56 -8.93
CA PRO A 611 16.61 6.73 -7.97
C PRO A 611 16.91 5.24 -8.22
N HIS A 612 17.03 4.46 -7.14
CA HIS A 612 17.13 3.01 -7.18
C HIS A 612 16.06 2.37 -6.28
N GLY A 613 15.84 1.05 -6.40
CA GLY A 613 15.01 0.26 -5.48
C GLY A 613 13.63 0.83 -5.17
N ALA A 614 12.89 1.29 -6.18
CA ALA A 614 11.67 2.09 -5.99
C ALA A 614 10.38 1.25 -5.96
N ASP A 615 10.41 0.08 -5.34
CA ASP A 615 9.25 -0.82 -5.22
C ASP A 615 8.31 -0.43 -4.07
N GLN A 616 8.82 0.25 -3.05
CA GLN A 616 8.07 0.65 -1.85
C GLN A 616 7.53 2.09 -1.87
N LEU A 617 7.36 2.69 -3.05
CA LEU A 617 6.78 4.03 -3.20
C LEU A 617 5.28 4.07 -2.84
N PHE A 618 4.75 5.28 -2.66
CA PHE A 618 3.31 5.56 -2.53
C PHE A 618 2.64 4.84 -1.35
N ARG A 619 3.25 4.90 -0.15
CA ARG A 619 2.75 4.20 1.05
C ARG A 619 2.03 5.12 2.03
N ASN A 620 2.56 6.30 2.28
CA ASN A 620 2.03 7.23 3.25
C ASN A 620 1.91 8.64 2.66
N SER A 621 0.70 8.94 2.16
CA SER A 621 0.34 10.25 1.61
C SER A 621 0.35 11.36 2.67
N SER A 622 0.32 11.00 3.96
CA SER A 622 0.21 11.94 5.08
C SER A 622 1.53 12.53 5.54
N ASN A 623 2.67 12.07 5.01
CA ASN A 623 3.98 12.56 5.42
C ASN A 623 4.11 14.08 5.25
N ASN A 624 4.86 14.74 6.13
CA ASN A 624 5.20 16.16 6.01
C ASN A 624 6.16 16.41 4.83
N LEU A 625 6.17 17.63 4.27
CA LEU A 625 7.17 18.11 3.29
C LEU A 625 8.60 17.92 3.83
N PHE A 626 8.80 18.29 5.09
CA PHE A 626 10.12 18.24 5.72
C PHE A 626 10.36 16.92 6.48
N GLY A 627 9.32 16.27 6.99
CA GLY A 627 9.39 14.98 7.70
C GLY A 627 10.22 15.02 9.00
N SER A 628 9.82 14.25 10.02
CA SER A 628 10.54 14.19 11.31
C SER A 628 11.60 13.07 11.40
N SER A 629 11.85 12.34 10.30
CA SER A 629 12.80 11.20 10.28
C SER A 629 13.58 11.02 8.97
N ARG A 630 13.37 11.90 7.99
CA ARG A 630 13.97 11.85 6.65
C ARG A 630 14.82 13.10 6.45
N GLY A 631 15.91 12.99 5.70
CA GLY A 631 16.90 14.05 5.47
C GLY A 631 18.14 13.91 6.35
N ARG A 632 18.66 12.69 6.54
CA ARG A 632 19.93 12.45 7.28
C ARG A 632 21.16 12.40 6.38
N SER A 633 20.97 12.63 5.08
CA SER A 633 22.03 12.58 4.08
C SER A 633 22.64 13.95 3.97
N VAL A 634 23.98 14.02 3.91
CA VAL A 634 24.71 15.28 4.07
C VAL A 634 24.27 16.38 3.10
N VAL A 635 23.95 16.03 1.85
CA VAL A 635 23.49 17.01 0.84
C VAL A 635 22.07 17.47 1.11
N VAL A 636 21.19 16.58 1.59
CA VAL A 636 19.81 16.95 1.97
C VAL A 636 19.82 17.84 3.20
N GLU A 637 20.68 17.54 4.18
CA GLU A 637 20.86 18.40 5.36
C GLU A 637 21.37 19.79 4.97
N ALA A 638 22.30 19.88 4.02
CA ALA A 638 22.78 21.17 3.51
C ALA A 638 21.64 22.00 2.91
N PHE A 639 20.82 21.43 2.03
CA PHE A 639 19.66 22.14 1.46
C PHE A 639 18.69 22.63 2.52
N ARG A 640 18.32 21.74 3.45
CA ARG A 640 17.32 22.03 4.50
C ARG A 640 17.79 22.95 5.61
N SER A 641 19.10 23.16 5.70
CA SER A 641 19.67 24.08 6.68
C SER A 641 19.78 25.51 6.13
N THR A 642 19.41 25.74 4.87
CA THR A 642 19.56 27.03 4.19
C THR A 642 18.25 27.55 3.64
N ASP A 643 18.03 28.87 3.76
CA ASP A 643 16.85 29.53 3.19
C ASP A 643 16.82 29.38 1.66
N GLU A 644 17.98 29.48 0.99
CA GLU A 644 18.12 29.25 -0.46
C GLU A 644 17.67 27.82 -0.85
N GLY A 645 18.09 26.81 -0.08
CA GLY A 645 17.76 25.41 -0.35
C GLY A 645 16.31 25.04 -0.07
N GLU A 646 15.73 25.57 1.02
CA GLU A 646 14.32 25.37 1.34
C GLU A 646 13.42 26.04 0.27
N LEU A 647 13.76 27.26 -0.16
CA LEU A 647 13.04 27.93 -1.25
C LEU A 647 13.13 27.15 -2.57
N MET A 648 14.31 26.63 -2.92
CA MET A 648 14.45 25.79 -4.13
C MET A 648 13.61 24.50 -4.04
N LEU A 649 13.50 23.89 -2.85
CA LEU A 649 12.68 22.71 -2.65
C LEU A 649 11.18 23.04 -2.76
N GLU A 650 10.76 24.16 -2.19
CA GLU A 650 9.40 24.69 -2.31
C GLU A 650 9.02 24.95 -3.77
N GLU A 651 9.85 25.69 -4.51
CA GLU A 651 9.66 25.96 -5.94
C GLU A 651 9.55 24.66 -6.76
N ALA A 652 10.41 23.68 -6.45
CA ALA A 652 10.36 22.38 -7.11
C ALA A 652 9.06 21.61 -6.81
N LEU A 653 8.56 21.66 -5.56
CA LEU A 653 7.28 21.05 -5.19
C LEU A 653 6.11 21.72 -5.90
N HIS A 654 6.07 23.07 -5.94
CA HIS A 654 5.08 23.82 -6.72
C HIS A 654 5.14 23.45 -8.20
N TYR A 655 6.34 23.36 -8.78
CA TYR A 655 6.53 22.94 -10.16
C TYR A 655 5.96 21.56 -10.45
N LEU A 656 6.36 20.56 -9.65
CA LEU A 656 5.95 19.17 -9.85
C LEU A 656 4.44 19.00 -9.64
N LEU A 657 3.86 19.62 -8.61
CA LEU A 657 2.42 19.60 -8.36
C LEU A 657 1.62 20.28 -9.50
N ALA A 658 2.18 21.30 -10.15
CA ALA A 658 1.50 21.98 -11.25
C ALA A 658 1.65 21.28 -12.61
N THR A 659 2.65 20.40 -12.78
CA THR A 659 3.03 19.88 -14.11
C THR A 659 3.08 18.35 -14.20
N VAL A 660 3.80 17.69 -13.31
CA VAL A 660 4.04 16.24 -13.34
C VAL A 660 2.98 15.47 -12.54
N TRP A 661 2.57 16.00 -11.40
CA TRP A 661 1.65 15.34 -10.47
C TRP A 661 0.19 15.60 -10.87
N ASN A 662 -0.31 14.76 -11.78
CA ASN A 662 -1.73 14.76 -12.15
C ASN A 662 -2.40 13.48 -11.62
N PRO A 663 -3.12 13.53 -10.48
CA PRO A 663 -3.69 12.34 -9.86
C PRO A 663 -4.57 11.52 -10.79
N LYS A 664 -5.41 12.17 -11.60
CA LYS A 664 -6.29 11.47 -12.55
C LYS A 664 -5.48 10.71 -13.60
N LYS A 665 -4.56 11.38 -14.29
CA LYS A 665 -3.70 10.76 -15.33
C LYS A 665 -2.88 9.61 -14.75
N ILE A 666 -2.35 9.80 -13.54
CA ILE A 666 -1.54 8.78 -12.86
C ILE A 666 -2.39 7.55 -12.50
N VAL A 667 -3.57 7.75 -11.91
CA VAL A 667 -4.49 6.66 -11.57
C VAL A 667 -4.98 5.93 -12.82
N ASP A 668 -5.28 6.66 -13.90
CA ASP A 668 -5.64 6.06 -15.20
C ASP A 668 -4.51 5.14 -15.70
N GLN A 669 -3.23 5.55 -15.57
CA GLN A 669 -2.07 4.72 -15.93
C GLN A 669 -1.90 3.50 -15.00
N VAL A 670 -2.12 3.67 -13.69
CA VAL A 670 -2.09 2.55 -12.72
C VAL A 670 -3.10 1.48 -13.09
N MET A 671 -4.33 1.88 -13.41
CA MET A 671 -5.39 0.95 -13.80
C MET A 671 -5.09 0.26 -15.13
N GLN A 672 -4.56 0.99 -16.12
CA GLN A 672 -4.12 0.37 -17.39
C GLN A 672 -3.03 -0.67 -17.17
N ASP A 673 -2.01 -0.37 -16.36
CA ASP A 673 -0.97 -1.33 -16.03
C ASP A 673 -1.50 -2.51 -15.21
N TYR A 674 -2.44 -2.28 -14.28
CA TYR A 674 -3.07 -3.35 -13.52
C TYR A 674 -3.85 -4.30 -14.41
N GLU A 675 -4.74 -3.80 -15.27
CA GLU A 675 -5.53 -4.65 -16.17
C GLU A 675 -4.64 -5.46 -17.13
N ARG A 676 -3.54 -4.86 -17.60
CA ARG A 676 -2.53 -5.55 -18.41
C ARG A 676 -1.83 -6.69 -17.65
N LEU A 677 -1.53 -6.49 -16.37
CA LEU A 677 -0.74 -7.43 -15.55
C LEU A 677 -1.58 -8.46 -14.81
N ARG A 678 -2.85 -8.16 -14.52
CA ARG A 678 -3.73 -8.97 -13.68
C ARG A 678 -3.79 -10.45 -14.10
N PRO A 679 -3.91 -10.82 -15.39
CA PRO A 679 -3.87 -12.23 -15.79
C PRO A 679 -2.56 -12.94 -15.42
N TYR A 680 -1.44 -12.24 -15.54
CA TYR A 680 -0.12 -12.77 -15.19
C TYR A 680 0.10 -12.85 -13.68
N ILE A 681 -0.41 -11.88 -12.91
CA ILE A 681 -0.39 -11.91 -11.45
C ILE A 681 -1.19 -13.11 -10.94
N ILE A 682 -2.39 -13.36 -11.48
CA ILE A 682 -3.25 -14.50 -11.11
C ILE A 682 -2.55 -15.83 -11.40
N ASN A 683 -1.92 -15.95 -12.56
CA ASN A 683 -1.25 -17.17 -13.04
C ASN A 683 0.18 -17.34 -12.54
N ASP A 684 0.69 -16.42 -11.72
CA ASP A 684 2.03 -16.50 -11.17
C ASP A 684 2.17 -17.65 -10.16
N ALA A 685 2.85 -18.71 -10.59
CA ALA A 685 3.03 -19.94 -9.83
C ALA A 685 3.81 -19.76 -8.51
N LYS A 686 4.58 -18.68 -8.36
CA LYS A 686 5.44 -18.42 -7.20
C LYS A 686 5.18 -17.08 -6.53
N ARG A 687 4.02 -16.46 -6.78
CA ARG A 687 3.66 -15.19 -6.16
C ARG A 687 3.80 -15.29 -4.64
N PRO A 688 4.54 -14.36 -3.99
CA PRO A 688 4.77 -14.43 -2.55
C PRO A 688 3.58 -13.91 -1.72
N TYR A 689 2.45 -13.57 -2.37
CA TYR A 689 1.28 -12.92 -1.78
C TYR A 689 -0.01 -13.59 -2.23
N ASP A 690 -1.10 -13.34 -1.52
CA ASP A 690 -2.43 -13.63 -2.02
C ASP A 690 -3.00 -12.49 -2.89
N LEU A 691 -4.14 -12.74 -3.55
CA LEU A 691 -4.78 -11.76 -4.42
C LEU A 691 -5.53 -10.66 -3.65
N PHE A 692 -5.88 -10.86 -2.38
CA PHE A 692 -6.47 -9.79 -1.55
C PHE A 692 -5.42 -8.73 -1.25
N GLU A 693 -4.20 -9.13 -0.91
CA GLU A 693 -3.08 -8.20 -0.73
C GLU A 693 -2.77 -7.40 -1.99
N VAL A 694 -2.95 -7.99 -3.18
CA VAL A 694 -2.80 -7.27 -4.46
C VAL A 694 -3.84 -6.16 -4.57
N GLU A 695 -5.13 -6.47 -4.35
CA GLU A 695 -6.23 -5.50 -4.41
C GLU A 695 -6.09 -4.41 -3.33
N GLU A 696 -5.76 -4.78 -2.08
CA GLU A 696 -5.56 -3.81 -0.99
C GLU A 696 -4.39 -2.86 -1.27
N ARG A 697 -3.28 -3.39 -1.82
CA ARG A 697 -2.12 -2.58 -2.17
C ARG A 697 -2.41 -1.67 -3.36
N LEU A 698 -3.16 -2.16 -4.35
CA LEU A 698 -3.60 -1.37 -5.49
C LEU A 698 -4.50 -0.22 -5.03
N GLN A 699 -5.51 -0.50 -4.21
CA GLN A 699 -6.40 0.52 -3.63
C GLN A 699 -5.59 1.58 -2.88
N SER A 700 -4.69 1.16 -1.98
CA SER A 700 -3.82 2.09 -1.25
C SER A 700 -2.96 2.96 -2.16
N THR A 701 -2.51 2.41 -3.29
CA THR A 701 -1.73 3.14 -4.30
C THR A 701 -2.59 4.15 -5.06
N ILE A 702 -3.81 3.79 -5.43
CA ILE A 702 -4.76 4.68 -6.13
C ILE A 702 -5.12 5.88 -5.25
N GLU A 703 -5.47 5.63 -3.98
CA GLU A 703 -5.86 6.68 -3.05
C GLU A 703 -4.71 7.65 -2.72
N TYR A 704 -3.46 7.18 -2.84
CA TYR A 704 -2.26 7.96 -2.50
C TYR A 704 -2.18 9.28 -3.27
N PHE A 705 -2.47 9.29 -4.58
CA PHE A 705 -2.14 10.44 -5.43
C PHE A 705 -3.00 11.66 -5.15
N ALA A 706 -4.31 11.49 -4.99
CA ALA A 706 -5.24 12.57 -4.67
C ALA A 706 -5.03 13.09 -3.24
N LYS A 707 -4.77 12.18 -2.29
CA LYS A 707 -4.49 12.53 -0.88
C LYS A 707 -3.17 13.31 -0.77
N THR A 708 -2.14 12.87 -1.48
CA THR A 708 -0.84 13.56 -1.55
C THR A 708 -0.99 14.91 -2.22
N ASP A 709 -1.63 15.02 -3.38
CA ASP A 709 -1.82 16.31 -4.06
C ASP A 709 -2.47 17.34 -3.14
N ARG A 710 -3.60 16.98 -2.51
CA ARG A 710 -4.32 17.83 -1.57
C ARG A 710 -3.46 18.24 -0.38
N LEU A 711 -2.89 17.27 0.34
CA LEU A 711 -2.15 17.57 1.56
C LEU A 711 -0.88 18.36 1.28
N LYS A 712 -0.17 18.09 0.19
CA LYS A 712 1.08 18.78 -0.15
C LYS A 712 0.84 20.24 -0.51
N ARG A 713 -0.23 20.55 -1.26
CA ARG A 713 -0.63 21.93 -1.54
C ARG A 713 -0.96 22.70 -0.27
N TRP A 714 -1.73 22.09 0.63
CA TRP A 714 -2.06 22.69 1.92
C TRP A 714 -0.84 22.86 2.83
N GLN A 715 0.12 21.91 2.79
CA GLN A 715 1.38 22.05 3.53
C GLN A 715 2.25 23.19 2.98
N LEU A 716 2.25 23.43 1.67
CA LEU A 716 2.94 24.57 1.05
C LEU A 716 2.31 25.90 1.46
N MET A 717 0.97 26.01 1.45
CA MET A 717 0.26 27.18 1.96
C MET A 717 0.54 27.44 3.45
N ALA A 718 0.76 26.38 4.22
CA ALA A 718 1.03 26.46 5.65
C ALA A 718 2.47 26.89 6.01
N LEU A 719 3.36 27.09 5.03
CA LEU A 719 4.72 27.57 5.31
C LEU A 719 4.69 28.96 5.95
N ASP A 720 3.74 29.81 5.54
CA ASP A 720 3.55 31.16 6.06
C ASP A 720 2.39 31.27 7.08
N ASP A 721 1.68 30.17 7.37
CA ASP A 721 0.58 30.12 8.35
C ASP A 721 0.84 29.07 9.43
N ARG A 722 1.33 29.53 10.59
CA ARG A 722 1.64 28.69 11.75
C ARG A 722 0.41 27.95 12.31
N SER A 723 -0.77 28.56 12.27
CA SER A 723 -2.01 27.94 12.77
C SER A 723 -2.43 26.79 11.86
N LEU A 724 -2.37 27.00 10.55
CA LEU A 724 -2.59 25.93 9.59
C LEU A 724 -1.52 24.83 9.71
N GLN A 725 -0.25 25.19 9.87
CA GLN A 725 0.84 24.24 10.06
C GLN A 725 0.61 23.35 11.29
N GLU A 726 0.19 23.91 12.42
CA GLU A 726 -0.12 23.16 13.64
C GLU A 726 -1.27 22.18 13.39
N ARG A 727 -2.34 22.62 12.72
CA ARG A 727 -3.47 21.74 12.34
C ARG A 727 -3.00 20.59 11.45
N LEU A 728 -2.27 20.89 10.38
CA LEU A 728 -1.79 19.88 9.42
C LEU A 728 -0.77 18.91 10.02
N SER A 729 0.00 19.33 11.03
CA SER A 729 0.92 18.45 11.76
C SER A 729 0.20 17.24 12.39
N ARG A 730 -1.11 17.36 12.66
CA ARG A 730 -1.93 16.28 13.23
C ARG A 730 -2.15 15.12 12.25
N PHE A 731 -2.07 15.33 10.95
CA PHE A 731 -2.07 14.22 9.96
C PHE A 731 -0.85 13.30 10.10
N ASN A 732 0.30 13.88 10.45
CA ASN A 732 1.52 13.13 10.73
C ASN A 732 1.48 12.44 12.11
N SER A 733 0.57 12.87 12.99
CA SER A 733 0.42 12.35 14.35
C SER A 733 -0.37 11.03 14.41
N ARG A 734 -0.04 10.06 13.55
CA ARG A 734 -0.41 8.66 13.83
C ARG A 734 0.49 8.10 14.92
N SER A 735 0.07 8.34 16.16
CA SER A 735 0.51 7.69 17.40
C SER A 735 1.99 7.84 17.78
N ARG A 736 2.24 8.33 19.00
CA ARG A 736 3.50 8.19 19.74
C ARG A 736 3.79 6.70 20.07
N TRP A 737 3.94 5.85 19.05
CA TRP A 737 4.52 4.51 19.13
C TRP A 737 5.64 4.35 18.10
N GLY A 738 6.40 5.42 17.88
CA GLY A 738 7.57 5.44 17.01
C GLY A 738 8.47 6.65 17.27
N ARG A 739 9.08 6.70 18.46
CA ARG A 739 10.19 7.56 18.89
C ARG A 739 9.97 9.09 18.93
N ARG A 740 9.90 9.63 20.16
CA ARG A 740 10.76 10.75 20.56
C ARG A 740 12.04 10.16 21.14
#